data_AF-A0A933CKY8-F1
#
_entry.id   AF-A0A933CKY8-F1
#
_cell.length_a   1.000
_cell.length_b   1.000
_cell.length_c   1.000
_cell.angle_alpha   90.00
_cell.angle_beta   90.00
_cell.angle_gamma   90.00
#
_symmetry.space_group_name_H-M   'P 1'
#
loop_
_entity.id
_entity.type
_entity.pdbx_description
1 polymer ?
#
loop_
_entity_poly.entity_id
_entity_poly.type
_entity_poly.pdbx_seq_one_letter_code
_entity_poly.pdbx_strand_id
1 'polypeptide(L)'
;MSTNHKSAPETVTSKIELATADWKLQTTVSVPKGPMAVRELLPLAQTLADAVVKATIETVEETGKKVSCKKACGACCRQLVPISELETRHIRDLINALPEPRRSEIRERFAKARRRLEESGLLEKLLHSGQWSDEEVPSLGLDYFSQGIACPFLEEESCSIYPQRPISCREYMVTSPAENCARPNEETVEQVELPLKIWPALARLDKVLPPARFIRWVPLILAPEWADAHPTEASERPGPDLLRELFNHVSALRTQQARAVEDCTANGEKPPNLKEISDSDSYTPLTPSVSPDQDLPPDQEPPLRLGSAEDFAHVESMLRAAGFDESTVCRILEIEDMSDLGSVGRKKFDLSGPLGLLMRLFLFLEPIPRAEVEHWINPVSLRHLVALDLVRTIRAKTHDPAEMCYSPVWLYPVAGLLIVSDRGKNPDGSDFVRMPDIVFPAIYEGTLRFLRVISRSPAADALDLCSGSGVGALALSSTVHRVVACDITSRAAHFAQFNRWLNRCFNVEVLQGDLYSAVHGQQFDRIVAHPPFVPSSSQALIYRDSGETGESLIRRIIEGLPAHLRPGGTFYSVCAAWDSKEGLFEDRARTWLGSRQEEFDALFALHRHNSPAEVAQRVVELNHLEPSEIPRWTELFRDAGFERNVYGAIVIHRKKSADARPPFTRRARLGALTNGRCFEWALRWHSWRTQKEARGDLDQTICRMRPRLSPNLKARVTHAVQQDSLVPCDVMLESEKPFSARSQIDPWMMQMIADFNGQRTPEEIYESARKTLPVPESFGLKEFATLVANLIERGYIELESHSLDN
;
A
#
# COMPACT_ATOMS: atom_id res chain seq x y z
N MET A 1 -38.83 53.84 3.90
CA MET A 1 -39.26 52.48 3.51
C MET A 1 -38.91 52.27 2.05
N SER A 2 -37.91 51.44 1.77
CA SER A 2 -37.77 50.71 0.51
C SER A 2 -36.88 49.52 0.83
N THR A 3 -37.54 48.43 1.17
CA THR A 3 -37.00 47.10 1.34
C THR A 3 -36.40 46.65 0.02
N ASN A 4 -35.07 46.57 -0.05
CA ASN A 4 -34.38 45.91 -1.15
C ASN A 4 -34.71 44.40 -1.06
N HIS A 5 -35.71 43.96 -1.81
CA HIS A 5 -35.96 42.55 -2.07
C HIS A 5 -34.76 42.00 -2.85
N LYS A 6 -33.81 41.36 -2.15
CA LYS A 6 -32.92 40.38 -2.79
C LYS A 6 -33.83 39.28 -3.34
N SER A 7 -33.93 39.20 -4.66
CA SER A 7 -34.55 38.06 -5.35
C SER A 7 -34.00 36.76 -4.79
N ALA A 8 -34.87 35.80 -4.48
CA ALA A 8 -34.46 34.48 -4.00
C ALA A 8 -33.44 33.88 -5.01
N PRO A 9 -32.31 33.32 -4.55
CA PRO A 9 -31.35 32.71 -5.44
C PRO A 9 -32.04 31.60 -6.23
N GLU A 10 -31.86 31.60 -7.54
CA GLU A 10 -32.44 30.59 -8.41
C GLU A 10 -31.90 29.21 -8.00
N THR A 11 -32.76 28.29 -7.57
CA THR A 11 -32.35 26.97 -7.03
C THR A 11 -32.50 25.87 -8.07
N VAL A 12 -31.64 24.86 -8.00
CA VAL A 12 -31.79 23.58 -8.71
C VAL A 12 -32.24 22.54 -7.71
N THR A 13 -33.39 21.92 -7.97
CA THR A 13 -33.89 20.79 -7.20
C THR A 13 -33.61 19.50 -7.97
N SER A 14 -32.85 18.60 -7.35
CA SER A 14 -32.55 17.27 -7.90
C SER A 14 -33.24 16.19 -7.07
N LYS A 15 -33.88 15.24 -7.74
CA LYS A 15 -34.33 14.00 -7.11
C LYS A 15 -33.13 13.06 -7.01
N ILE A 16 -32.83 12.63 -5.81
CA ILE A 16 -31.73 11.72 -5.49
C ILE A 16 -32.33 10.38 -5.10
N GLU A 17 -31.81 9.33 -5.70
CA GLU A 17 -32.10 7.95 -5.35
C GLU A 17 -30.80 7.26 -4.96
N LEU A 18 -30.73 6.83 -3.71
CA LEU A 18 -29.69 5.94 -3.21
C LEU A 18 -30.36 4.59 -2.93
N ALA A 19 -29.84 3.50 -3.48
CA ALA A 19 -30.40 2.17 -3.24
C ALA A 19 -29.25 1.18 -3.02
N THR A 20 -29.51 0.04 -2.38
CA THR A 20 -28.68 -1.18 -2.44
C THR A 20 -29.60 -2.38 -2.72
N ALA A 21 -29.11 -3.62 -2.58
CA ALA A 21 -29.94 -4.81 -2.73
C ALA A 21 -31.12 -4.81 -1.72
N ASP A 22 -30.89 -4.29 -0.50
CA ASP A 22 -31.82 -4.44 0.62
C ASP A 22 -32.49 -3.12 1.08
N TRP A 23 -32.09 -1.96 0.56
CA TRP A 23 -32.73 -0.67 0.90
C TRP A 23 -32.80 0.31 -0.26
N LYS A 24 -33.74 1.26 -0.19
CA LYS A 24 -33.88 2.37 -1.14
C LYS A 24 -34.31 3.65 -0.44
N LEU A 25 -33.51 4.70 -0.59
CA LEU A 25 -33.78 6.05 -0.14
C LEU A 25 -34.02 6.95 -1.36
N GLN A 26 -35.21 7.54 -1.41
CA GLN A 26 -35.52 8.62 -2.35
C GLN A 26 -35.66 9.93 -1.57
N THR A 27 -34.90 10.95 -1.95
CA THR A 27 -35.02 12.29 -1.38
C THR A 27 -34.87 13.35 -2.47
N THR A 28 -35.27 14.58 -2.17
CA THR A 28 -35.11 15.73 -3.06
C THR A 28 -34.21 16.74 -2.37
N VAL A 29 -33.22 17.24 -3.09
CA VAL A 29 -32.28 18.25 -2.57
C VAL A 29 -32.30 19.46 -3.47
N SER A 30 -32.39 20.63 -2.85
CA SER A 30 -32.33 21.92 -3.54
C SER A 30 -31.04 22.65 -3.17
N VAL A 31 -30.28 23.07 -4.17
CA VAL A 31 -29.06 23.88 -4.02
C VAL A 31 -29.15 25.15 -4.88
N PRO A 32 -28.54 26.29 -4.49
CA PRO A 32 -28.47 27.48 -5.33
C PRO A 32 -27.73 27.21 -6.66
N LYS A 33 -28.19 27.78 -7.78
CA LYS A 33 -27.46 27.76 -9.08
C LYS A 33 -26.15 28.55 -9.01
N GLY A 34 -26.13 29.61 -8.20
CA GLY A 34 -24.98 30.48 -8.02
C GLY A 34 -23.90 29.91 -7.09
N PRO A 35 -22.85 30.70 -6.81
CA PRO A 35 -21.79 30.32 -5.88
C PRO A 35 -22.35 29.99 -4.49
N MET A 36 -21.94 28.85 -3.96
CA MET A 36 -22.25 28.34 -2.63
C MET A 36 -20.94 27.87 -2.01
N ALA A 37 -20.70 28.15 -0.73
CA ALA A 37 -19.52 27.63 -0.05
C ALA A 37 -19.68 26.13 0.20
N VAL A 38 -18.61 25.35 0.04
CA VAL A 38 -18.66 23.88 0.23
C VAL A 38 -19.23 23.48 1.60
N ARG A 39 -18.92 24.27 2.64
CA ARG A 39 -19.45 24.07 4.00
C ARG A 39 -20.98 24.07 4.09
N GLU A 40 -21.67 24.73 3.18
CA GLU A 40 -23.13 24.80 3.16
C GLU A 40 -23.77 23.45 2.75
N LEU A 41 -22.98 22.50 2.23
CA LEU A 41 -23.42 21.11 2.00
C LEU A 41 -23.37 20.23 3.26
N LEU A 42 -22.75 20.67 4.36
CA LEU A 42 -22.62 19.86 5.57
C LEU A 42 -23.98 19.41 6.15
N PRO A 43 -25.01 20.28 6.28
CA PRO A 43 -26.33 19.85 6.77
C PRO A 43 -26.97 18.78 5.88
N LEU A 44 -26.75 18.87 4.56
CA LEU A 44 -27.21 17.85 3.63
C LEU A 44 -26.49 16.52 3.87
N ALA A 45 -25.16 16.54 3.97
CA ALA A 45 -24.37 15.34 4.23
C ALA A 45 -24.76 14.68 5.56
N GLN A 46 -25.02 15.46 6.61
CA GLN A 46 -25.53 14.97 7.89
C GLN A 46 -26.92 14.33 7.75
N THR A 47 -27.82 14.95 6.96
CA THR A 47 -29.16 14.40 6.69
C THR A 47 -29.09 13.08 5.94
N LEU A 48 -28.20 12.98 4.95
CA LEU A 48 -27.96 11.73 4.22
C LEU A 48 -27.41 10.64 5.15
N ALA A 49 -26.45 10.98 6.00
CA ALA A 49 -25.88 10.03 6.97
C ALA A 49 -26.95 9.53 7.97
N ASP A 50 -27.78 10.42 8.51
CA ASP A 50 -28.87 10.06 9.41
C ASP A 50 -29.91 9.15 8.70
N ALA A 51 -30.19 9.39 7.42
CA ALA A 51 -31.10 8.55 6.64
C ALA A 51 -30.54 7.14 6.40
N VAL A 52 -29.24 7.02 6.08
CA VAL A 52 -28.58 5.71 5.91
C VAL A 52 -28.52 4.97 7.24
N VAL A 53 -28.16 5.66 8.33
CA VAL A 53 -28.12 5.09 9.67
C VAL A 53 -29.50 4.58 10.09
N LYS A 54 -30.56 5.36 9.86
CA LYS A 54 -31.93 4.95 10.17
C LYS A 54 -32.32 3.69 9.41
N ALA A 55 -32.09 3.65 8.10
CA ALA A 55 -32.39 2.47 7.28
C ALA A 55 -31.60 1.23 7.76
N THR A 56 -30.33 1.41 8.14
CA THR A 56 -29.49 0.32 8.64
C THR A 56 -29.99 -0.22 9.99
N ILE A 57 -30.44 0.65 10.89
CA ILE A 57 -31.05 0.22 12.16
C ILE A 57 -32.27 -0.66 11.89
N GLU A 58 -33.16 -0.23 10.97
CA GLU A 58 -34.36 -1.00 10.60
C GLU A 58 -33.97 -2.40 10.06
N THR A 59 -33.00 -2.49 9.15
CA THR A 59 -32.51 -3.79 8.62
C THR A 59 -31.85 -4.67 9.69
N VAL A 60 -31.02 -4.09 10.57
CA VAL A 60 -30.37 -4.86 11.65
C VAL A 60 -31.41 -5.40 12.63
N GLU A 61 -32.44 -4.63 12.95
CA GLU A 61 -33.53 -5.06 13.83
C GLU A 61 -34.37 -6.20 13.22
N GLU A 62 -34.54 -6.24 11.89
CA GLU A 62 -35.20 -7.35 11.18
C GLU A 62 -34.44 -8.68 11.33
N THR A 63 -33.12 -8.65 11.52
CA THR A 63 -32.30 -9.85 11.77
C THR A 63 -32.34 -10.34 13.23
N GLY A 64 -33.13 -9.68 14.09
CA GLY A 64 -33.27 -10.03 15.52
C GLY A 64 -32.16 -9.48 16.43
N LYS A 65 -31.21 -8.72 15.87
CA LYS A 65 -30.20 -7.97 16.65
C LYS A 65 -30.75 -6.61 17.08
N LYS A 66 -30.20 -6.01 18.13
CA LYS A 66 -30.62 -4.68 18.62
C LYS A 66 -29.43 -3.73 18.67
N VAL A 67 -29.57 -2.54 18.11
CA VAL A 67 -28.55 -1.49 18.20
C VAL A 67 -28.53 -0.88 19.60
N SER A 68 -27.36 -0.86 20.24
CA SER A 68 -27.17 -0.35 21.59
C SER A 68 -27.01 1.17 21.64
N CYS A 69 -26.63 1.78 20.53
CA CYS A 69 -26.30 3.20 20.43
C CYS A 69 -27.56 4.08 20.46
N LYS A 70 -27.60 5.03 21.41
CA LYS A 70 -28.67 6.02 21.55
C LYS A 70 -28.14 7.30 22.17
N LYS A 71 -28.91 8.39 22.08
CA LYS A 71 -28.65 9.58 22.89
C LYS A 71 -28.58 9.18 24.38
N ALA A 72 -27.63 9.76 25.12
CA ALA A 72 -27.24 9.38 26.48
C ALA A 72 -26.43 8.07 26.63
N CYS A 73 -25.85 7.55 25.53
CA CYS A 73 -24.81 6.52 25.55
C CYS A 73 -23.44 7.15 25.25
N GLY A 74 -22.69 7.54 26.29
CA GLY A 74 -21.44 8.30 26.18
C GLY A 74 -20.14 7.48 26.11
N ALA A 75 -20.23 6.15 26.09
CA ALA A 75 -19.06 5.26 26.15
C ALA A 75 -18.03 5.53 25.02
N CYS A 76 -18.51 5.68 23.78
CA CYS A 76 -17.64 5.99 22.63
C CYS A 76 -17.13 7.44 22.60
N CYS A 77 -17.65 8.35 23.43
CA CYS A 77 -17.22 9.75 23.45
C CYS A 77 -15.82 9.96 24.04
N ARG A 78 -15.09 8.87 24.34
CA ARG A 78 -13.66 8.87 24.72
C ARG A 78 -12.76 8.31 23.60
N GLN A 79 -13.34 7.92 22.46
CA GLN A 79 -12.60 7.49 21.28
C GLN A 79 -12.01 8.67 20.52
N LEU A 80 -10.97 8.38 19.73
CA LEU A 80 -10.40 9.32 18.77
C LEU A 80 -11.38 9.52 17.63
N VAL A 81 -11.98 10.72 17.54
CA VAL A 81 -12.97 11.04 16.51
C VAL A 81 -12.30 11.77 15.35
N PRO A 82 -12.16 11.14 14.16
CA PRO A 82 -11.71 11.83 12.97
C PRO A 82 -12.85 12.69 12.40
N ILE A 83 -12.55 13.96 12.10
CA ILE A 83 -13.49 14.87 11.43
C ILE A 83 -12.84 15.49 10.20
N SER A 84 -13.67 15.84 9.21
CA SER A 84 -13.20 16.54 8.01
C SER A 84 -12.75 17.97 8.34
N GLU A 85 -11.96 18.58 7.46
CA GLU A 85 -11.60 20.00 7.58
C GLU A 85 -12.85 20.92 7.53
N LEU A 86 -13.91 20.49 6.85
CA LEU A 86 -15.20 21.18 6.80
C LEU A 86 -15.90 21.14 8.18
N GLU A 87 -15.99 19.95 8.77
CA GLU A 87 -16.55 19.76 10.11
C GLU A 87 -15.73 20.47 11.18
N THR A 88 -14.41 20.52 11.02
CA THR A 88 -13.49 21.22 11.93
C THR A 88 -13.84 22.70 12.07
N ARG A 89 -14.05 23.37 10.93
CA ARG A 89 -14.48 24.78 10.90
C ARG A 89 -15.88 24.95 11.47
N HIS A 90 -16.80 24.05 11.13
CA HIS A 90 -18.17 24.08 11.67
C HIS A 90 -18.21 23.94 13.20
N ILE A 91 -17.40 23.06 13.78
CA ILE A 91 -17.28 22.90 15.23
C ILE A 91 -16.74 24.17 15.90
N ARG A 92 -15.74 24.82 15.30
CA ARG A 92 -15.22 26.12 15.77
C ARG A 92 -16.29 27.21 15.74
N ASP A 93 -17.09 27.28 14.68
CA ASP A 93 -18.19 28.25 14.55
C ASP A 93 -19.31 27.96 15.55
N LEU A 94 -19.64 26.68 15.77
CA LEU A 94 -20.60 26.24 16.78
C LEU A 94 -20.17 26.71 18.18
N ILE A 95 -18.90 26.52 18.54
CA ILE A 95 -18.37 26.99 19.83
C ILE A 95 -18.47 28.51 19.94
N ASN A 96 -18.11 29.24 18.89
CA ASN A 96 -18.15 30.71 18.89
C ASN A 96 -19.57 31.27 19.08
N ALA A 97 -20.57 30.58 18.54
CA ALA A 97 -21.98 30.95 18.64
C ALA A 97 -22.62 30.65 20.00
N LEU A 98 -21.96 29.89 20.89
CA LEU A 98 -22.47 29.62 22.24
C LEU A 98 -22.48 30.92 23.08
N PRO A 99 -23.52 31.13 23.92
CA PRO A 99 -23.54 32.24 24.86
C PRO A 99 -22.53 32.01 26.00
N GLU A 100 -22.19 33.07 26.74
CA GLU A 100 -21.46 32.92 28.02
C GLU A 100 -22.42 32.48 29.15
N PRO A 101 -21.93 31.72 30.16
CA PRO A 101 -20.55 31.24 30.36
C PRO A 101 -20.20 29.99 29.54
N ARG A 102 -21.18 29.45 28.80
CA ARG A 102 -21.12 28.15 28.15
C ARG A 102 -19.98 28.04 27.12
N ARG A 103 -19.74 29.09 26.35
CA ARG A 103 -18.63 29.14 25.39
C ARG A 103 -17.27 28.97 26.07
N SER A 104 -17.04 29.72 27.15
CA SER A 104 -15.80 29.64 27.91
C SER A 104 -15.59 28.27 28.54
N GLU A 105 -16.64 27.65 29.08
CA GLU A 105 -16.59 26.28 29.62
C GLU A 105 -16.17 25.25 28.58
N ILE A 106 -16.76 25.28 27.38
CA ILE A 106 -16.43 24.35 26.31
C ILE A 106 -14.98 24.58 25.84
N ARG A 107 -14.55 25.83 25.65
CA ARG A 107 -13.16 26.15 25.29
C ARG A 107 -12.17 25.64 26.33
N GLU A 108 -12.49 25.77 27.62
CA GLU A 108 -11.64 25.23 28.68
C GLU A 108 -11.57 23.70 28.66
N ARG A 109 -12.67 23.00 28.32
CA ARG A 109 -12.65 21.53 28.14
C ARG A 109 -11.74 21.11 26.98
N PHE A 110 -11.75 21.83 25.86
CA PHE A 110 -10.79 21.61 24.76
C PHE A 110 -9.35 21.85 25.20
N ALA A 111 -9.07 22.96 25.88
CA ALA A 111 -7.74 23.28 26.38
C ALA A 111 -7.23 22.23 27.38
N LYS A 112 -8.08 21.77 28.30
CA LYS A 112 -7.77 20.69 29.25
C LYS A 112 -7.46 19.38 28.55
N ALA A 113 -8.23 19.01 27.55
CA ALA A 113 -8.00 17.79 26.79
C ALA A 113 -6.67 17.84 26.02
N ARG A 114 -6.33 18.98 25.42
CA ARG A 114 -5.04 19.18 24.77
C ARG A 114 -3.87 19.05 25.74
N ARG A 115 -3.94 19.65 26.93
CA ARG A 115 -2.89 19.49 27.96
C ARG A 115 -2.66 18.02 28.31
N ARG A 116 -3.73 17.22 28.42
CA ARG A 116 -3.61 15.76 28.64
C ARG A 116 -2.97 15.02 27.46
N LEU A 117 -3.19 15.47 26.23
CA LEU A 117 -2.51 14.91 25.05
C LEU A 117 -1.02 15.25 25.02
N GLU A 118 -0.67 16.46 25.47
CA GLU A 118 0.72 16.89 25.58
C GLU A 118 1.46 16.09 26.66
N GLU A 119 0.86 15.95 27.85
CA GLU A 119 1.39 15.15 28.96
C GLU A 119 1.58 13.67 28.61
N SER A 120 0.75 13.12 27.72
CA SER A 120 0.86 11.73 27.26
C SER A 120 1.80 11.54 26.05
N GLY A 121 2.35 12.62 25.49
CA GLY A 121 3.17 12.59 24.28
C GLY A 121 2.38 12.27 22.99
N LEU A 122 1.04 12.24 23.06
CA LEU A 122 0.18 11.97 21.90
C LEU A 122 -0.11 13.22 21.07
N LEU A 123 0.05 14.42 21.63
CA LEU A 123 -0.23 15.66 20.92
C LEU A 123 0.63 15.81 19.66
N GLU A 124 1.94 15.59 19.78
CA GLU A 124 2.87 15.72 18.65
C GLU A 124 2.52 14.73 17.54
N LYS A 125 2.21 13.47 17.90
CA LYS A 125 1.71 12.49 16.93
C LYS A 125 0.49 13.05 16.22
N LEU A 126 -0.54 13.42 16.98
CA LEU A 126 -1.85 13.83 16.47
C LEU A 126 -1.83 15.08 15.56
N LEU A 127 -0.83 15.96 15.73
CA LEU A 127 -0.64 17.13 14.87
C LEU A 127 -0.12 16.77 13.47
N HIS A 128 0.53 15.62 13.31
CA HIS A 128 1.07 15.11 12.04
C HIS A 128 0.11 14.12 11.35
N SER A 129 -1.20 14.34 11.50
CA SER A 129 -2.22 13.38 11.07
C SER A 129 -2.25 13.05 9.58
N GLY A 130 -1.56 13.84 8.74
CA GLY A 130 -1.45 13.62 7.31
C GLY A 130 -0.39 12.60 6.88
N GLN A 131 0.36 12.00 7.80
CA GLN A 131 1.51 11.13 7.54
C GLN A 131 1.31 9.67 7.95
N TRP A 132 0.10 9.28 8.38
CA TRP A 132 -0.13 7.93 8.89
C TRP A 132 -0.68 6.98 7.84
N SER A 133 -0.21 5.73 7.89
CA SER A 133 -0.81 4.64 7.14
C SER A 133 -2.13 4.16 7.76
N ASP A 134 -3.02 3.56 6.97
CA ASP A 134 -4.28 2.96 7.45
C ASP A 134 -4.06 1.91 8.56
N GLU A 135 -2.86 1.33 8.65
CA GLU A 135 -2.47 0.31 9.64
C GLU A 135 -2.08 0.91 11.01
N GLU A 136 -1.71 2.18 11.07
CA GLU A 136 -1.28 2.88 12.31
C GLU A 136 -2.45 3.53 13.06
N VAL A 137 -3.52 3.87 12.34
CA VAL A 137 -4.72 4.55 12.87
C VAL A 137 -5.40 3.77 14.00
N PRO A 138 -5.58 2.43 13.93
CA PRO A 138 -6.18 1.66 15.03
C PRO A 138 -5.35 1.71 16.32
N SER A 139 -4.02 1.61 16.22
CA SER A 139 -3.12 1.69 17.39
C SER A 139 -3.19 3.07 18.03
N LEU A 140 -3.20 4.13 17.23
CA LEU A 140 -3.33 5.50 17.72
C LEU A 140 -4.70 5.75 18.38
N GLY A 141 -5.76 5.14 17.84
CA GLY A 141 -7.10 5.19 18.42
C GLY A 141 -7.15 4.57 19.83
N LEU A 142 -6.48 3.42 20.02
CA LEU A 142 -6.36 2.77 21.32
C LEU A 142 -5.49 3.58 22.31
N ASP A 143 -4.36 4.11 21.85
CA ASP A 143 -3.49 4.97 22.67
C ASP A 143 -4.21 6.24 23.15
N TYR A 144 -5.05 6.83 22.29
CA TYR A 144 -5.90 7.96 22.66
C TYR A 144 -6.99 7.53 23.66
N PHE A 145 -7.67 6.40 23.39
CA PHE A 145 -8.74 5.91 24.24
C PHE A 145 -8.26 5.61 25.66
N SER A 146 -7.04 5.06 25.81
CA SER A 146 -6.45 4.77 27.12
C SER A 146 -6.21 6.02 27.97
N GLN A 147 -6.15 7.22 27.39
CA GLN A 147 -6.06 8.47 28.14
C GLN A 147 -7.38 8.84 28.84
N GLY A 148 -8.49 8.21 28.46
CA GLY A 148 -9.82 8.52 29.00
C GLY A 148 -10.22 9.97 28.79
N ILE A 149 -9.79 10.58 27.69
CA ILE A 149 -10.11 11.97 27.35
C ILE A 149 -11.53 12.01 26.79
N ALA A 150 -12.47 12.49 27.58
CA ALA A 150 -13.85 12.68 27.14
C ALA A 150 -13.93 13.81 26.11
N CYS A 151 -14.82 13.64 25.13
CA CYS A 151 -15.21 14.67 24.18
C CYS A 151 -15.63 15.94 24.95
N PRO A 152 -15.15 17.14 24.57
CA PRO A 152 -15.50 18.39 25.25
C PRO A 152 -17.01 18.69 25.29
N PHE A 153 -17.77 18.12 24.36
CA PHE A 153 -19.23 18.25 24.29
C PHE A 153 -20.01 17.19 25.10
N LEU A 154 -19.33 16.23 25.75
CA LEU A 154 -19.97 15.19 26.54
C LEU A 154 -20.42 15.73 27.91
N GLU A 155 -21.70 15.54 28.23
CA GLU A 155 -22.32 15.99 29.47
C GLU A 155 -23.28 14.94 29.99
N GLU A 156 -23.06 14.45 31.21
CA GLU A 156 -23.90 13.39 31.79
C GLU A 156 -24.04 12.20 30.83
N GLU A 157 -22.94 11.81 30.19
CA GLU A 157 -22.86 10.77 29.15
C GLU A 157 -23.78 11.02 27.92
N SER A 158 -24.20 12.26 27.70
CA SER A 158 -24.98 12.72 26.56
C SER A 158 -24.23 13.80 25.76
N CYS A 159 -24.29 13.73 24.43
CA CYS A 159 -23.66 14.73 23.57
C CYS A 159 -24.50 16.01 23.54
N SER A 160 -23.93 17.13 24.01
CA SER A 160 -24.61 18.43 24.04
C SER A 160 -24.85 19.02 22.64
N ILE A 161 -24.11 18.55 21.63
CA ILE A 161 -24.27 18.92 20.23
C ILE A 161 -24.87 17.77 19.39
N TYR A 162 -25.66 16.87 19.99
CA TYR A 162 -26.13 15.66 19.32
C TYR A 162 -26.67 15.88 17.89
N PRO A 163 -27.52 16.89 17.58
CA PRO A 163 -28.00 17.15 16.22
C PRO A 163 -26.93 17.68 15.26
N GLN A 164 -25.82 18.21 15.78
CA GLN A 164 -24.70 18.80 15.05
C GLN A 164 -23.42 17.93 15.18
N ARG A 165 -23.55 16.70 15.70
CA ARG A 165 -22.41 15.80 15.89
C ARG A 165 -21.76 15.46 14.53
N PRO A 166 -20.44 15.24 14.49
CA PRO A 166 -19.74 14.85 13.26
C PRO A 166 -20.33 13.60 12.62
N ILE A 167 -20.18 13.46 11.30
CA ILE A 167 -20.70 12.32 10.55
C ILE A 167 -20.05 11.02 11.01
N SER A 168 -18.76 11.01 11.33
CA SER A 168 -18.09 9.84 11.92
C SER A 168 -18.74 9.36 13.23
N CYS A 169 -19.25 10.28 14.07
CA CYS A 169 -20.02 9.93 15.26
C CYS A 169 -21.45 9.46 14.97
N ARG A 170 -22.02 9.81 13.80
CA ARG A 170 -23.35 9.34 13.37
C ARG A 170 -23.26 7.92 12.82
N GLU A 171 -22.19 7.65 12.10
CA GLU A 171 -21.96 6.42 11.37
C GLU A 171 -21.38 5.28 12.23
N TYR A 172 -21.03 5.56 13.49
CA TYR A 172 -20.56 4.57 14.44
C TYR A 172 -21.73 4.02 15.27
N MET A 173 -22.01 2.72 15.13
CA MET A 173 -23.03 2.00 15.88
C MET A 173 -22.56 0.58 16.22
N VAL A 174 -23.11 -0.01 17.29
CA VAL A 174 -22.78 -1.37 17.72
C VAL A 174 -24.04 -2.15 18.11
N THR A 175 -24.02 -3.47 17.94
CA THR A 175 -25.06 -4.40 18.44
C THR A 175 -24.70 -5.06 19.77
N SER A 176 -23.42 -5.03 20.15
CA SER A 176 -22.97 -5.47 21.48
C SER A 176 -23.50 -4.54 22.59
N PRO A 177 -23.59 -5.00 23.86
CA PRO A 177 -23.91 -4.14 25.00
C PRO A 177 -23.07 -2.85 25.02
N ALA A 178 -23.71 -1.72 25.33
CA ALA A 178 -23.06 -0.40 25.30
C ALA A 178 -21.87 -0.30 26.27
N GLU A 179 -21.91 -1.07 27.36
CA GLU A 179 -20.88 -1.15 28.38
C GLU A 179 -19.54 -1.66 27.81
N ASN A 180 -19.58 -2.49 26.76
CA ASN A 180 -18.38 -3.02 26.10
C ASN A 180 -17.59 -1.89 25.41
N CYS A 181 -18.25 -0.81 24.98
CA CYS A 181 -17.58 0.35 24.39
C CYS A 181 -16.75 1.15 25.41
N ALA A 182 -16.91 0.90 26.73
CA ALA A 182 -16.07 1.51 27.75
C ALA A 182 -14.68 0.85 27.85
N ARG A 183 -14.51 -0.37 27.31
CA ARG A 183 -13.25 -1.10 27.18
C ARG A 183 -13.24 -1.87 25.85
N PRO A 184 -13.15 -1.17 24.70
CA PRO A 184 -13.36 -1.77 23.41
C PRO A 184 -12.24 -2.75 23.07
N ASN A 185 -12.61 -3.96 22.64
CA ASN A 185 -11.74 -4.92 21.98
C ASN A 185 -12.51 -5.60 20.83
N GLU A 186 -11.80 -6.21 19.87
CA GLU A 186 -12.39 -6.81 18.66
C GLU A 186 -13.37 -7.97 18.96
N GLU A 187 -13.26 -8.61 20.13
CA GLU A 187 -14.10 -9.74 20.53
C GLU A 187 -15.40 -9.32 21.26
N THR A 188 -15.43 -8.12 21.85
CA THR A 188 -16.53 -7.65 22.71
C THR A 188 -17.34 -6.52 22.09
N VAL A 189 -16.81 -5.82 21.09
CA VAL A 189 -17.51 -4.74 20.39
C VAL A 189 -17.89 -5.19 18.99
N GLU A 190 -19.18 -5.43 18.78
CA GLU A 190 -19.72 -5.80 17.48
C GLU A 190 -20.23 -4.54 16.77
N GLN A 191 -19.41 -3.97 15.88
CA GLN A 191 -19.76 -2.77 15.12
C GLN A 191 -20.78 -3.09 14.01
N VAL A 192 -21.79 -2.23 13.85
CA VAL A 192 -22.74 -2.30 12.74
C VAL A 192 -22.06 -1.79 11.47
N GLU A 193 -22.05 -2.62 10.45
CA GLU A 193 -21.60 -2.22 9.12
C GLU A 193 -22.69 -1.41 8.41
N LEU A 194 -22.31 -0.21 7.96
CA LEU A 194 -23.19 0.61 7.16
C LEU A 194 -23.06 0.24 5.69
N PRO A 195 -24.17 0.11 4.95
CA PRO A 195 -24.15 -0.17 3.52
C PRO A 195 -23.57 0.99 2.70
N LEU A 196 -23.48 2.18 3.30
CA LEU A 196 -22.94 3.39 2.70
C LEU A 196 -22.42 4.35 3.78
N LYS A 197 -21.16 4.80 3.68
CA LYS A 197 -20.59 5.87 4.51
C LYS A 197 -20.52 7.19 3.74
N ILE A 198 -21.09 8.24 4.31
CA ILE A 198 -21.12 9.61 3.80
C ILE A 198 -19.88 10.40 4.24
N TRP A 199 -19.32 10.12 5.44
CA TRP A 199 -18.15 10.84 5.95
C TRP A 199 -16.97 10.87 4.97
N PRO A 200 -16.57 9.75 4.33
CA PRO A 200 -15.44 9.76 3.41
C PRO A 200 -15.70 10.57 2.13
N ALA A 201 -16.97 10.73 1.73
CA ALA A 201 -17.34 11.58 0.59
C ALA A 201 -17.24 13.06 0.96
N LEU A 202 -17.76 13.43 2.14
CA LEU A 202 -17.66 14.79 2.65
C LEU A 202 -16.20 15.22 2.85
N ALA A 203 -15.36 14.34 3.40
CA ALA A 203 -13.95 14.66 3.66
C ALA A 203 -13.11 14.89 2.38
N ARG A 204 -13.63 14.52 1.21
CA ARG A 204 -13.01 14.73 -0.11
C ARG A 204 -13.55 15.96 -0.86
N LEU A 205 -14.70 16.46 -0.43
CA LEU A 205 -15.37 17.63 -1.01
C LEU A 205 -14.48 18.88 -0.79
N ASP A 206 -14.11 19.59 -1.87
CA ASP A 206 -13.19 20.76 -1.92
C ASP A 206 -11.73 20.48 -2.31
N LYS A 207 -11.40 19.28 -2.84
CA LYS A 207 -10.03 18.98 -3.33
C LYS A 207 -10.02 18.46 -4.76
N VAL A 208 -9.35 19.21 -5.66
CA VAL A 208 -8.93 18.70 -6.98
C VAL A 208 -7.72 17.77 -6.76
N LEU A 209 -7.97 16.53 -6.36
CA LEU A 209 -6.99 15.45 -6.33
C LEU A 209 -7.59 14.20 -7.03
N PRO A 210 -6.85 13.50 -7.91
CA PRO A 210 -7.22 12.14 -8.33
C PRO A 210 -7.21 11.17 -7.13
N PRO A 211 -7.77 9.95 -7.26
CA PRO A 211 -8.20 9.13 -6.14
C PRO A 211 -7.00 8.48 -5.45
N ALA A 212 -6.39 9.18 -4.50
CA ALA A 212 -5.37 8.62 -3.62
C ALA A 212 -6.02 8.13 -2.31
N ARG A 213 -5.52 6.99 -1.84
CA ARG A 213 -5.95 6.16 -0.71
C ARG A 213 -6.08 6.88 0.65
N PHE A 214 -5.75 8.17 0.77
CA PHE A 214 -5.65 8.84 2.06
C PHE A 214 -6.68 9.97 2.21
N ILE A 215 -7.50 9.90 3.26
CA ILE A 215 -8.43 10.97 3.64
C ILE A 215 -7.75 11.81 4.71
N ARG A 216 -7.44 13.08 4.42
CA ARG A 216 -6.93 13.99 5.45
C ARG A 216 -8.04 14.31 6.45
N TRP A 217 -7.79 14.07 7.73
CA TRP A 217 -8.72 14.32 8.83
C TRP A 217 -8.03 15.05 9.98
N VAL A 218 -8.83 15.73 10.80
CA VAL A 218 -8.41 16.43 12.01
C VAL A 218 -9.01 15.71 13.21
N PRO A 219 -8.25 15.40 14.28
CA PRO A 219 -8.83 14.92 15.52
C PRO A 219 -9.81 15.97 16.08
N LEU A 220 -11.04 15.58 16.41
CA LEU A 220 -12.05 16.51 16.93
C LEU A 220 -11.52 17.37 18.07
N ILE A 221 -10.68 16.79 18.94
CA ILE A 221 -10.10 17.45 20.11
C ILE A 221 -9.16 18.61 19.79
N LEU A 222 -8.64 18.68 18.55
CA LEU A 222 -7.78 19.75 18.07
C LEU A 222 -8.54 20.73 17.16
N ALA A 223 -9.86 20.55 16.98
CA ALA A 223 -10.63 21.26 15.98
C ALA A 223 -10.60 22.80 16.11
N PRO A 224 -10.80 23.40 17.30
CA PRO A 224 -10.83 24.87 17.41
C PRO A 224 -9.48 25.50 17.04
N GLU A 225 -8.38 24.95 17.58
CA GLU A 225 -7.03 25.46 17.33
C GLU A 225 -6.61 25.26 15.88
N TRP A 226 -6.90 24.09 15.30
CA TRP A 226 -6.62 23.82 13.91
C TRP A 226 -7.37 24.81 13.01
N ALA A 227 -8.65 25.05 13.27
CA ALA A 227 -9.48 25.96 12.49
C ALA A 227 -9.02 27.42 12.63
N ASP A 228 -8.53 27.83 13.80
CA ASP A 228 -7.98 29.16 14.03
C ASP A 228 -6.60 29.34 13.35
N ALA A 229 -5.79 28.28 13.27
CA ALA A 229 -4.51 28.27 12.55
C ALA A 229 -4.66 28.18 11.01
N HIS A 230 -5.82 27.74 10.51
CA HIS A 230 -6.10 27.58 9.07
C HIS A 230 -7.34 28.39 8.65
N PRO A 231 -7.24 29.74 8.60
CA PRO A 231 -8.38 30.62 8.40
C PRO A 231 -8.94 30.59 6.97
N THR A 232 -8.23 30.01 6.00
CA THR A 232 -8.68 29.92 4.60
C THR A 232 -10.04 29.20 4.52
N GLU A 233 -11.03 29.90 3.95
CA GLU A 233 -12.37 29.36 3.71
C GLU A 233 -12.41 28.50 2.45
N ALA A 234 -13.38 27.58 2.40
CA ALA A 234 -13.62 26.70 1.27
C ALA A 234 -13.96 27.49 0.00
N SER A 235 -13.59 26.96 -1.16
CA SER A 235 -13.88 27.62 -2.44
C SER A 235 -15.39 27.75 -2.68
N GLU A 236 -15.85 28.91 -3.18
CA GLU A 236 -17.23 29.06 -3.63
C GLU A 236 -17.37 28.49 -5.04
N ARG A 237 -18.34 27.59 -5.23
CA ARG A 237 -18.60 26.93 -6.52
C ARG A 237 -20.10 26.82 -6.77
N PRO A 238 -20.55 26.64 -8.02
CA PRO A 238 -21.97 26.41 -8.29
C PRO A 238 -22.51 25.22 -7.49
N GLY A 239 -23.64 25.41 -6.80
CA GLY A 239 -24.26 24.38 -5.96
C GLY A 239 -24.49 23.03 -6.67
N PRO A 240 -24.93 22.99 -7.95
CA PRO A 240 -25.09 21.73 -8.69
C PRO A 240 -23.79 20.95 -8.89
N ASP A 241 -22.66 21.62 -9.03
CA ASP A 241 -21.36 20.97 -9.24
C ASP A 241 -20.84 20.36 -7.93
N LEU A 242 -21.01 21.09 -6.83
CA LEU A 242 -20.78 20.61 -5.46
C LEU A 242 -21.63 19.39 -5.13
N LEU A 243 -22.92 19.42 -5.48
CA LEU A 243 -23.83 18.31 -5.28
C LEU A 243 -23.40 17.08 -6.11
N ARG A 244 -23.03 17.28 -7.38
CA ARG A 244 -22.55 16.21 -8.27
C ARG A 244 -21.27 15.58 -7.75
N GLU A 245 -20.31 16.38 -7.28
CA GLU A 245 -19.05 15.89 -6.70
C GLU A 245 -19.29 15.05 -5.44
N LEU A 246 -20.15 15.50 -4.53
CA LEU A 246 -20.53 14.75 -3.34
C LEU A 246 -21.08 13.37 -3.72
N PHE A 247 -22.03 13.32 -4.66
CA PHE A 247 -22.62 12.05 -5.09
C PHE A 247 -21.67 11.17 -5.89
N ASN A 248 -20.77 11.74 -6.66
CA ASN A 248 -19.72 10.96 -7.33
C ASN A 248 -18.83 10.25 -6.29
N HIS A 249 -18.46 10.93 -5.21
CA HIS A 249 -17.71 10.30 -4.12
C HIS A 249 -18.52 9.25 -3.35
N VAL A 250 -19.79 9.53 -3.04
CA VAL A 250 -20.69 8.56 -2.40
C VAL A 250 -20.86 7.31 -3.26
N SER A 251 -21.05 7.47 -4.58
CA SER A 251 -21.17 6.35 -5.52
C SER A 251 -19.87 5.54 -5.64
N ALA A 252 -18.72 6.20 -5.66
CA ALA A 252 -17.41 5.52 -5.70
C ALA A 252 -17.11 4.72 -4.41
N LEU A 253 -17.62 5.17 -3.25
CA LEU A 253 -17.47 4.47 -1.98
C LEU A 253 -18.42 3.28 -1.84
N ARG A 254 -19.61 3.35 -2.45
CA ARG A 254 -20.56 2.22 -2.52
C ARG A 254 -19.94 1.02 -3.21
N THR A 255 -19.17 1.24 -4.29
CA THR A 255 -18.41 0.18 -4.95
C THR A 255 -17.30 -0.37 -4.03
N GLN A 256 -16.77 0.41 -3.10
CA GLN A 256 -15.78 -0.08 -2.12
C GLN A 256 -16.40 -0.79 -0.90
N GLN A 257 -17.64 -0.51 -0.50
CA GLN A 257 -18.30 -1.10 0.68
C GLN A 257 -19.15 -2.34 0.37
N ALA A 258 -19.73 -2.45 -0.83
CA ALA A 258 -20.40 -3.69 -1.27
C ALA A 258 -19.44 -4.90 -1.30
N ARG A 259 -18.13 -4.64 -1.38
CA ARG A 259 -17.02 -5.60 -1.27
C ARG A 259 -16.88 -6.30 0.09
N ALA A 260 -17.46 -5.75 1.17
CA ALA A 260 -17.23 -6.22 2.54
C ALA A 260 -18.39 -7.04 3.17
N VAL A 261 -19.62 -6.92 2.65
CA VAL A 261 -20.85 -7.43 3.33
C VAL A 261 -21.33 -8.80 2.82
N GLU A 262 -20.94 -9.23 1.61
CA GLU A 262 -21.42 -10.51 1.04
C GLU A 262 -20.71 -11.77 1.58
N ASP A 263 -19.69 -11.62 2.46
CA ASP A 263 -18.88 -12.72 3.00
C ASP A 263 -19.56 -13.55 4.12
N CYS A 264 -20.83 -13.27 4.50
CA CYS A 264 -21.38 -13.78 5.78
C CYS A 264 -22.71 -14.57 5.80
N THR A 265 -23.43 -14.85 4.69
CA THR A 265 -24.71 -15.60 4.78
C THR A 265 -24.89 -16.75 3.78
N ALA A 266 -24.54 -17.93 4.32
CA ALA A 266 -24.71 -19.33 3.92
C ALA A 266 -25.92 -19.80 3.06
N ASN A 267 -25.57 -20.70 2.12
CA ASN A 267 -26.04 -22.10 1.89
C ASN A 267 -27.53 -22.51 1.86
N GLY A 268 -27.90 -23.17 0.74
CA GLY A 268 -28.99 -24.17 0.57
C GLY A 268 -29.77 -23.90 -0.72
N GLU A 269 -29.98 -24.77 -1.73
CA GLU A 269 -29.95 -26.23 -1.92
C GLU A 269 -29.64 -26.58 -3.41
N LYS A 270 -29.61 -27.89 -3.75
CA LYS A 270 -29.07 -28.55 -4.97
C LYS A 270 -29.73 -28.24 -6.35
N PRO A 271 -29.03 -28.50 -7.48
CA PRO A 271 -29.43 -28.14 -8.86
C PRO A 271 -29.91 -29.35 -9.71
N PRO A 272 -30.37 -29.13 -10.95
CA PRO A 272 -30.29 -30.14 -12.01
C PRO A 272 -29.32 -29.76 -13.16
N ASN A 273 -28.36 -30.67 -13.37
CA ASN A 273 -27.60 -31.03 -14.58
C ASN A 273 -27.10 -29.95 -15.57
N LEU A 274 -25.78 -29.73 -15.51
CA LEU A 274 -24.93 -29.25 -16.59
C LEU A 274 -24.70 -30.35 -17.65
N LYS A 275 -24.67 -29.95 -18.92
CA LYS A 275 -24.07 -30.72 -20.01
C LYS A 275 -22.80 -30.01 -20.48
N GLU A 276 -21.70 -30.74 -20.32
CA GLU A 276 -20.43 -30.77 -21.06
C GLU A 276 -20.25 -29.74 -22.18
N ILE A 277 -19.21 -28.90 -22.08
CA ILE A 277 -18.42 -28.48 -23.23
C ILE A 277 -16.93 -28.60 -22.88
N SER A 278 -16.25 -29.36 -23.72
CA SER A 278 -14.89 -29.87 -23.66
C SER A 278 -13.81 -28.85 -24.03
N ASP A 279 -12.63 -29.08 -23.44
CA ASP A 279 -11.32 -28.58 -23.83
C ASP A 279 -11.08 -28.69 -25.35
N SER A 280 -10.79 -27.56 -25.98
CA SER A 280 -9.73 -27.41 -26.99
C SER A 280 -9.74 -25.97 -27.48
N ASP A 281 -8.67 -25.21 -27.27
CA ASP A 281 -8.22 -24.29 -28.32
C ASP A 281 -6.72 -24.04 -28.22
N SER A 282 -6.05 -24.42 -29.30
CA SER A 282 -4.62 -24.43 -29.53
C SER A 282 -4.07 -23.02 -29.76
N TYR A 283 -3.10 -22.63 -28.94
CA TYR A 283 -2.29 -21.41 -29.12
C TYR A 283 -1.32 -21.55 -30.30
N THR A 284 -1.32 -20.58 -31.21
CA THR A 284 -0.33 -20.48 -32.30
C THR A 284 0.60 -19.28 -32.02
N PRO A 285 1.93 -19.47 -31.87
CA PRO A 285 2.85 -18.38 -31.57
C PRO A 285 3.13 -17.54 -32.83
N LEU A 286 2.98 -16.22 -32.72
CA LEU A 286 3.41 -15.27 -33.75
C LEU A 286 4.91 -14.96 -33.58
N THR A 287 5.73 -15.37 -34.55
CA THR A 287 7.11 -14.90 -34.72
C THR A 287 7.14 -13.69 -35.67
N PRO A 288 7.73 -12.54 -35.32
CA PRO A 288 8.15 -11.56 -36.30
C PRO A 288 9.67 -11.62 -36.54
N SER A 289 10.05 -11.92 -37.78
CA SER A 289 11.38 -11.66 -38.32
C SER A 289 11.47 -10.19 -38.76
N VAL A 290 12.43 -9.41 -38.27
CA VAL A 290 12.75 -8.10 -38.84
C VAL A 290 14.27 -7.97 -39.00
N SER A 291 14.66 -7.56 -40.21
CA SER A 291 16.03 -7.29 -40.65
C SER A 291 16.44 -5.84 -40.29
N PRO A 292 17.74 -5.49 -40.15
CA PRO A 292 18.18 -4.27 -39.47
C PRO A 292 17.94 -2.91 -40.15
N ASP A 293 17.38 -2.85 -41.37
CA ASP A 293 17.38 -1.62 -42.21
C ASP A 293 15.97 -1.21 -42.71
N GLN A 294 14.95 -1.16 -41.84
CA GLN A 294 13.67 -0.54 -42.20
C GLN A 294 13.30 0.56 -41.20
N ASP A 295 13.21 1.80 -41.70
CA ASP A 295 12.70 2.95 -40.96
C ASP A 295 11.28 2.67 -40.45
N LEU A 296 11.10 2.74 -39.13
CA LEU A 296 9.81 2.56 -38.47
C LEU A 296 8.91 3.81 -38.70
N PRO A 297 7.57 3.66 -38.70
CA PRO A 297 6.65 4.80 -38.72
C PRO A 297 6.96 5.82 -37.59
N PRO A 298 6.67 7.13 -37.77
CA PRO A 298 7.02 8.19 -36.81
C PRO A 298 6.48 7.98 -35.38
N ASP A 299 5.40 7.22 -35.27
CA ASP A 299 4.66 6.86 -34.07
C ASP A 299 5.18 5.57 -33.39
N GLN A 300 6.21 4.93 -33.96
CA GLN A 300 6.90 3.74 -33.43
C GLN A 300 8.39 3.99 -33.08
N GLU A 301 8.94 5.19 -33.35
CA GLU A 301 10.28 5.53 -32.88
C GLU A 301 10.31 5.65 -31.34
N PRO A 302 11.30 5.04 -30.66
CA PRO A 302 11.46 5.23 -29.23
C PRO A 302 11.71 6.72 -28.93
N PRO A 303 11.19 7.26 -27.82
CA PRO A 303 11.23 8.70 -27.52
C PRO A 303 12.63 9.19 -27.09
N LEU A 304 13.66 8.35 -27.26
CA LEU A 304 15.03 8.55 -26.78
C LEU A 304 16.02 8.07 -27.83
N ARG A 305 17.17 8.75 -27.90
CA ARG A 305 18.31 8.36 -28.73
C ARG A 305 19.42 7.79 -27.87
N LEU A 306 20.00 6.67 -28.32
CA LEU A 306 21.25 6.16 -27.76
C LEU A 306 22.40 6.98 -28.34
N GLY A 307 22.83 8.01 -27.62
CA GLY A 307 23.96 8.86 -27.99
C GLY A 307 25.32 8.22 -27.69
N SER A 308 26.36 9.05 -27.73
CA SER A 308 27.73 8.63 -27.41
C SER A 308 27.95 8.46 -25.90
N ALA A 309 29.01 7.76 -25.52
CA ALA A 309 29.41 7.65 -24.11
C ALA A 309 29.70 9.01 -23.46
N GLU A 310 30.15 10.00 -24.24
CA GLU A 310 30.36 11.37 -23.79
C GLU A 310 29.03 12.05 -23.43
N ASP A 311 28.00 11.89 -24.26
CA ASP A 311 26.67 12.47 -24.01
C ASP A 311 26.09 11.99 -22.68
N PHE A 312 26.13 10.67 -22.43
CA PHE A 312 25.65 10.08 -21.18
C PHE A 312 26.46 10.54 -19.97
N ALA A 313 27.80 10.52 -20.06
CA ALA A 313 28.66 10.94 -18.96
C ALA A 313 28.45 12.42 -18.60
N HIS A 314 28.28 13.28 -19.59
CA HIS A 314 28.04 14.70 -19.36
C HIS A 314 26.66 14.95 -18.72
N VAL A 315 25.61 14.31 -19.23
CA VAL A 315 24.25 14.44 -18.67
C VAL A 315 24.18 13.91 -17.24
N GLU A 316 24.74 12.73 -16.96
CA GLU A 316 24.75 12.15 -15.62
C GLU A 316 25.51 13.05 -14.64
N SER A 317 26.70 13.52 -15.01
CA SER A 317 27.49 14.44 -14.17
C SER A 317 26.76 15.75 -13.93
N MET A 318 26.05 16.29 -14.93
CA MET A 318 25.29 17.53 -14.80
C MET A 318 24.11 17.38 -13.85
N LEU A 319 23.32 16.30 -13.99
CA LEU A 319 22.18 16.01 -13.10
C LEU A 319 22.64 15.85 -11.65
N ARG A 320 23.72 15.09 -11.41
CA ARG A 320 24.28 14.92 -10.07
C ARG A 320 24.85 16.21 -9.49
N ALA A 321 25.57 17.00 -10.28
CA ALA A 321 26.12 18.28 -9.83
C ALA A 321 25.03 19.29 -9.45
N ALA A 322 23.85 19.19 -10.08
CA ALA A 322 22.67 20.00 -9.72
C ALA A 322 21.93 19.49 -8.46
N GLY A 323 22.33 18.35 -7.87
CA GLY A 323 21.61 17.73 -6.76
C GLY A 323 20.30 17.06 -7.17
N PHE A 324 20.18 16.61 -8.43
CA PHE A 324 19.02 15.86 -8.91
C PHE A 324 19.12 14.39 -8.47
N ASP A 325 18.99 14.17 -7.17
CA ASP A 325 19.02 12.87 -6.51
C ASP A 325 17.76 12.64 -5.65
N GLU A 326 17.49 11.38 -5.32
CA GLU A 326 16.28 10.95 -4.62
C GLU A 326 16.12 11.63 -3.25
N SER A 327 17.20 11.71 -2.46
CA SER A 327 17.14 12.29 -1.12
C SER A 327 16.87 13.79 -1.15
N THR A 328 17.48 14.50 -2.11
CA THR A 328 17.27 15.93 -2.30
C THR A 328 15.86 16.21 -2.82
N VAL A 329 15.39 15.44 -3.81
CA VAL A 329 14.04 15.59 -4.37
C VAL A 329 12.97 15.30 -3.30
N CYS A 330 13.08 14.19 -2.56
CA CYS A 330 12.11 13.84 -1.52
C CYS A 330 12.05 14.92 -0.43
N ARG A 331 13.20 15.43 0.00
CA ARG A 331 13.30 16.51 0.98
C ARG A 331 12.66 17.83 0.50
N ILE A 332 12.86 18.21 -0.77
CA ILE A 332 12.28 19.46 -1.32
C ILE A 332 10.77 19.33 -1.48
N LEU A 333 10.29 18.16 -1.91
CA LEU A 333 8.87 17.91 -2.16
C LEU A 333 8.10 17.46 -0.92
N GLU A 334 8.77 17.31 0.23
CA GLU A 334 8.21 16.85 1.49
C GLU A 334 7.48 15.50 1.36
N ILE A 335 8.08 14.57 0.62
CA ILE A 335 7.58 13.21 0.41
C ILE A 335 8.51 12.18 1.08
N GLU A 336 7.95 11.03 1.48
CA GLU A 336 8.72 9.97 2.13
C GLU A 336 9.62 9.26 1.12
N ASP A 337 9.03 8.88 -0.01
CA ASP A 337 9.75 8.30 -1.13
C ASP A 337 9.16 8.71 -2.48
N MET A 338 9.80 8.30 -3.56
CA MET A 338 9.43 8.70 -4.92
C MET A 338 8.05 8.19 -5.37
N SER A 339 7.44 7.23 -4.67
CA SER A 339 6.09 6.75 -4.99
C SER A 339 4.99 7.74 -4.66
N ASP A 340 5.28 8.71 -3.79
CA ASP A 340 4.37 9.80 -3.47
C ASP A 340 4.39 10.92 -4.51
N LEU A 341 5.34 10.93 -5.46
CA LEU A 341 5.49 12.01 -6.44
C LEU A 341 4.19 12.31 -7.21
N GLY A 342 3.40 11.28 -7.52
CA GLY A 342 2.11 11.42 -8.22
C GLY A 342 1.05 12.20 -7.42
N SER A 343 1.20 12.29 -6.09
CA SER A 343 0.31 13.05 -5.19
C SER A 343 0.75 14.50 -4.98
N VAL A 344 1.95 14.86 -5.45
CA VAL A 344 2.56 16.17 -5.22
C VAL A 344 1.92 17.24 -6.11
N GLY A 345 1.27 18.21 -5.47
CA GLY A 345 0.76 19.40 -6.14
C GLY A 345 1.88 20.37 -6.47
N ARG A 346 2.42 20.32 -7.69
CA ARG A 346 3.50 21.17 -8.21
C ARG A 346 3.43 22.65 -7.78
N LYS A 347 2.24 23.27 -7.80
CA LYS A 347 2.03 24.69 -7.48
C LYS A 347 2.35 25.07 -6.03
N LYS A 348 2.55 24.10 -5.13
CA LYS A 348 2.88 24.32 -3.73
C LYS A 348 4.34 24.72 -3.48
N PHE A 349 5.22 24.46 -4.45
CA PHE A 349 6.66 24.62 -4.27
C PHE A 349 7.20 25.70 -5.20
N ASP A 350 8.05 26.59 -4.66
CA ASP A 350 8.85 27.49 -5.49
C ASP A 350 10.09 26.73 -5.99
N LEU A 351 10.06 26.35 -7.26
CA LEU A 351 11.12 25.56 -7.92
C LEU A 351 11.93 26.46 -8.85
N SER A 352 12.72 27.34 -8.25
CA SER A 352 13.66 28.23 -8.94
C SER A 352 15.09 27.64 -8.97
N GLY A 353 15.96 28.26 -9.77
CA GLY A 353 17.35 27.81 -9.93
C GLY A 353 17.50 26.55 -10.80
N PRO A 354 18.75 26.03 -10.91
CA PRO A 354 19.06 24.94 -11.83
C PRO A 354 18.34 23.64 -11.46
N LEU A 355 18.32 23.27 -10.17
CA LEU A 355 17.61 22.07 -9.71
C LEU A 355 16.09 22.20 -9.90
N GLY A 356 15.52 23.36 -9.55
CA GLY A 356 14.10 23.62 -9.73
C GLY A 356 13.66 23.51 -11.19
N LEU A 357 14.49 24.00 -12.12
CA LEU A 357 14.27 23.85 -13.56
C LEU A 357 14.28 22.38 -14.00
N LEU A 358 15.24 21.58 -13.53
CA LEU A 358 15.31 20.14 -13.82
C LEU A 358 14.09 19.39 -13.27
N MET A 359 13.65 19.71 -12.05
CA MET A 359 12.45 19.11 -11.46
C MET A 359 11.18 19.45 -12.26
N ARG A 360 11.03 20.71 -12.69
CA ARG A 360 9.88 21.13 -13.52
C ARG A 360 9.87 20.40 -14.86
N LEU A 361 11.02 20.33 -15.53
CA LEU A 361 11.17 19.73 -16.84
C LEU A 361 10.99 18.21 -16.80
N PHE A 362 11.64 17.53 -15.85
CA PHE A 362 11.71 16.08 -15.81
C PHE A 362 10.68 15.43 -14.89
N LEU A 363 10.44 15.94 -13.68
CA LEU A 363 9.49 15.31 -12.75
C LEU A 363 8.04 15.72 -13.04
N PHE A 364 7.82 17.01 -13.30
CA PHE A 364 6.48 17.56 -13.52
C PHE A 364 6.08 17.66 -14.99
N LEU A 365 7.02 17.41 -15.91
CA LEU A 365 6.84 17.43 -17.36
C LEU A 365 6.27 18.76 -17.87
N GLU A 366 6.71 19.87 -17.27
CA GLU A 366 6.35 21.22 -17.70
C GLU A 366 7.13 21.60 -18.96
N PRO A 367 6.45 22.14 -19.99
CA PRO A 367 7.12 22.89 -21.04
C PRO A 367 7.72 24.19 -20.45
N ILE A 368 9.01 24.42 -20.70
CA ILE A 368 9.75 25.58 -20.18
C ILE A 368 10.22 26.44 -21.35
N PRO A 369 10.11 27.79 -21.29
CA PRO A 369 10.65 28.66 -22.33
C PRO A 369 12.14 28.39 -22.56
N ARG A 370 12.56 28.27 -23.82
CA ARG A 370 13.96 27.98 -24.18
C ARG A 370 14.95 28.96 -23.57
N ALA A 371 14.58 30.24 -23.51
CA ALA A 371 15.41 31.27 -22.89
C ALA A 371 15.65 31.01 -21.38
N GLU A 372 14.67 30.46 -20.66
CA GLU A 372 14.82 30.08 -19.26
C GLU A 372 15.72 28.83 -19.12
N VAL A 373 15.59 27.86 -20.03
CA VAL A 373 16.49 26.69 -20.08
C VAL A 373 17.92 27.11 -20.34
N GLU A 374 18.17 27.97 -21.34
CA GLU A 374 19.51 28.47 -21.70
C GLU A 374 20.12 29.37 -20.62
N HIS A 375 19.29 29.96 -19.74
CA HIS A 375 19.77 30.74 -18.59
C HIS A 375 20.39 29.86 -17.50
N TRP A 376 19.79 28.70 -17.19
CA TRP A 376 20.26 27.81 -16.12
C TRP A 376 21.10 26.64 -16.60
N ILE A 377 20.90 26.19 -17.84
CA ILE A 377 21.62 25.07 -18.46
C ILE A 377 22.53 25.63 -19.54
N ASN A 378 23.85 25.47 -19.35
CA ASN A 378 24.81 25.95 -20.32
C ASN A 378 24.64 25.26 -21.70
N PRO A 379 25.07 25.91 -22.80
CA PRO A 379 24.87 25.38 -24.15
C PRO A 379 25.49 24.01 -24.41
N VAL A 380 26.59 23.65 -23.72
CA VAL A 380 27.22 22.33 -23.84
C VAL A 380 26.30 21.27 -23.26
N SER A 381 25.84 21.44 -22.02
CA SER A 381 24.89 20.53 -21.37
C SER A 381 23.58 20.40 -22.14
N LEU A 382 23.04 21.51 -22.67
CA LEU A 382 21.81 21.48 -23.47
C LEU A 382 21.99 20.67 -24.76
N ARG A 383 23.14 20.77 -25.44
CA ARG A 383 23.44 19.94 -26.62
C ARG A 383 23.41 18.45 -26.29
N HIS A 384 23.98 18.02 -25.17
CA HIS A 384 23.97 16.61 -24.77
C HIS A 384 22.56 16.14 -24.38
N LEU A 385 21.77 16.97 -23.69
CA LEU A 385 20.36 16.67 -23.39
C LEU A 385 19.52 16.49 -24.67
N VAL A 386 19.74 17.34 -25.68
CA VAL A 386 19.09 17.23 -26.99
C VAL A 386 19.61 16.02 -27.78
N ALA A 387 20.91 15.73 -27.72
CA ALA A 387 21.51 14.58 -28.40
C ALA A 387 20.93 13.23 -27.92
N LEU A 388 20.56 13.16 -26.63
CA LEU A 388 19.90 12.00 -26.03
C LEU A 388 18.37 12.02 -26.14
N ASP A 389 17.80 13.04 -26.77
CA ASP A 389 16.34 13.28 -26.80
C ASP A 389 15.71 13.40 -25.40
N LEU A 390 16.48 13.76 -24.37
CA LEU A 390 15.93 14.10 -23.05
C LEU A 390 15.22 15.45 -23.06
N VAL A 391 15.57 16.33 -24.00
CA VAL A 391 14.91 17.62 -24.22
C VAL A 391 14.65 17.81 -25.71
N ARG A 392 13.39 18.10 -26.06
CA ARG A 392 12.96 18.48 -27.41
C ARG A 392 12.38 19.88 -27.39
N THR A 393 12.36 20.55 -28.55
CA THR A 393 11.73 21.85 -28.70
C THR A 393 10.41 21.76 -29.45
N ILE A 394 9.44 22.59 -29.05
CA ILE A 394 8.15 22.77 -29.70
C ILE A 394 7.86 24.27 -29.83
N ARG A 395 7.25 24.67 -30.94
CA ARG A 395 6.73 26.03 -31.11
C ARG A 395 5.29 26.09 -30.61
N ALA A 396 4.96 27.06 -29.76
CA ALA A 396 3.61 27.22 -29.22
C ALA A 396 2.58 27.44 -30.37
N LYS A 397 1.40 26.83 -30.25
CA LYS A 397 0.37 26.84 -31.30
C LYS A 397 -0.46 28.14 -31.39
N THR A 398 -0.27 29.13 -30.52
CA THR A 398 -1.01 30.41 -30.54
C THR A 398 -0.17 31.59 -30.04
N HIS A 399 -0.27 32.73 -30.75
CA HIS A 399 0.16 34.13 -30.51
C HIS A 399 1.39 34.49 -29.64
N ASP A 400 2.17 33.53 -29.13
CA ASP A 400 3.46 33.72 -28.49
C ASP A 400 4.53 32.97 -29.30
N PRO A 401 5.53 33.66 -29.88
CA PRO A 401 6.57 33.04 -30.70
C PRO A 401 7.65 32.29 -29.90
N ALA A 402 7.55 32.24 -28.56
CA ALA A 402 8.57 31.60 -27.73
C ALA A 402 8.71 30.09 -28.02
N GLU A 403 9.93 29.66 -28.35
CA GLU A 403 10.28 28.24 -28.45
C GLU A 403 10.29 27.62 -27.04
N MET A 404 9.58 26.51 -26.86
CA MET A 404 9.46 25.82 -25.59
C MET A 404 10.28 24.54 -25.62
N CYS A 405 10.97 24.25 -24.53
CA CYS A 405 11.65 22.98 -24.29
C CYS A 405 10.75 22.07 -23.45
N TYR A 406 10.71 20.78 -23.77
CA TYR A 406 9.97 19.79 -22.98
C TYR A 406 10.72 18.45 -22.97
N SER A 407 10.45 17.61 -21.97
CA SER A 407 10.96 16.24 -21.93
C SER A 407 9.96 15.28 -22.60
N PRO A 408 10.37 14.50 -23.63
CA PRO A 408 9.49 13.51 -24.25
C PRO A 408 9.29 12.26 -23.40
N VAL A 409 10.07 12.12 -22.32
CA VAL A 409 10.09 10.99 -21.38
C VAL A 409 9.91 11.47 -19.94
N TRP A 410 9.72 10.52 -19.01
CA TRP A 410 9.81 10.81 -17.59
C TRP A 410 11.19 10.40 -17.05
N LEU A 411 11.97 11.37 -16.56
CA LEU A 411 13.28 11.14 -15.94
C LEU A 411 13.20 11.49 -14.44
N TYR A 412 13.61 10.57 -13.58
CA TYR A 412 13.50 10.72 -12.13
C TYR A 412 14.60 9.93 -11.40
N PRO A 413 15.06 10.40 -10.23
CA PRO A 413 15.93 9.62 -9.38
C PRO A 413 15.10 8.60 -8.58
N VAL A 414 15.59 7.38 -8.41
CA VAL A 414 14.94 6.34 -7.59
C VAL A 414 15.94 5.25 -7.20
N ALA A 415 15.92 4.80 -5.95
CA ALA A 415 16.83 3.80 -5.40
C ALA A 415 18.32 4.07 -5.71
N GLY A 416 18.74 5.34 -5.67
CA GLY A 416 20.10 5.79 -6.01
C GLY A 416 20.47 5.78 -7.50
N LEU A 417 19.51 5.48 -8.39
CA LEU A 417 19.67 5.46 -9.85
C LEU A 417 18.94 6.65 -10.49
N LEU A 418 19.36 7.04 -11.69
CA LEU A 418 18.59 7.92 -12.58
C LEU A 418 17.84 7.05 -13.59
N ILE A 419 16.52 7.04 -13.55
CA ILE A 419 15.70 6.19 -14.41
C ILE A 419 14.88 7.03 -15.36
N VAL A 420 14.84 6.58 -16.61
CA VAL A 420 13.96 7.07 -17.65
C VAL A 420 12.92 6.00 -17.96
N SER A 421 11.67 6.43 -18.10
CA SER A 421 10.55 5.61 -18.55
C SER A 421 9.62 6.42 -19.44
N ASP A 422 8.55 5.78 -19.92
CA ASP A 422 7.47 6.52 -20.56
C ASP A 422 6.79 7.48 -19.58
N ARG A 423 6.27 8.56 -20.15
CA ARG A 423 5.45 9.56 -19.46
C ARG A 423 3.98 9.13 -19.40
N GLY A 424 3.26 9.60 -18.39
CA GLY A 424 1.82 9.34 -18.22
C GLY A 424 0.88 10.44 -18.75
N LYS A 425 1.42 11.53 -19.31
CA LYS A 425 0.67 12.69 -19.80
C LYS A 425 1.43 13.42 -20.91
N ASN A 426 0.72 14.13 -21.79
CA ASN A 426 1.34 15.00 -22.80
C ASN A 426 1.81 16.34 -22.19
N PRO A 427 3.05 16.79 -22.49
CA PRO A 427 3.56 18.08 -22.03
C PRO A 427 2.70 19.27 -22.49
N ASP A 428 2.04 19.16 -23.64
CA ASP A 428 1.13 20.18 -24.17
C ASP A 428 -0.29 20.12 -23.57
N GLY A 429 -0.53 19.20 -22.62
CA GLY A 429 -1.82 19.02 -21.95
C GLY A 429 -2.88 18.26 -22.76
N SER A 430 -2.56 17.78 -23.96
CA SER A 430 -3.48 16.96 -24.75
C SER A 430 -3.70 15.57 -24.13
N ASP A 431 -4.81 14.92 -24.50
CA ASP A 431 -5.15 13.58 -24.02
C ASP A 431 -4.05 12.56 -24.34
N PHE A 432 -3.61 11.83 -23.32
CA PHE A 432 -2.58 10.82 -23.47
C PHE A 432 -3.20 9.45 -23.73
N VAL A 433 -2.94 8.90 -24.92
CA VAL A 433 -3.33 7.54 -25.26
C VAL A 433 -2.24 6.57 -24.80
N ARG A 434 -2.60 5.60 -23.95
CA ARG A 434 -1.65 4.59 -23.48
C ARG A 434 -1.36 3.58 -24.58
N MET A 435 -0.08 3.35 -24.84
CA MET A 435 0.40 2.31 -25.74
C MET A 435 0.40 0.94 -25.04
N PRO A 436 0.13 -0.17 -25.76
CA PRO A 436 0.18 -1.54 -25.22
C PRO A 436 1.51 -1.93 -24.55
N ASP A 437 2.63 -1.41 -25.05
CA ASP A 437 4.01 -1.72 -24.67
C ASP A 437 4.68 -0.58 -23.88
N ILE A 438 3.89 0.32 -23.27
CA ILE A 438 4.40 1.42 -22.47
C ILE A 438 5.35 0.93 -21.36
N VAL A 439 6.50 1.58 -21.21
CA VAL A 439 7.47 1.25 -20.16
C VAL A 439 7.04 1.92 -18.86
N PHE A 440 6.48 1.12 -17.97
CA PHE A 440 5.88 1.59 -16.73
C PHE A 440 6.91 2.24 -15.79
N PRO A 441 6.59 3.39 -15.16
CA PRO A 441 7.53 4.08 -14.27
C PRO A 441 8.00 3.25 -13.07
N ALA A 442 9.29 3.37 -12.73
CA ALA A 442 9.93 2.61 -11.65
C ALA A 442 9.76 3.21 -10.25
N ILE A 443 8.94 4.25 -10.11
CA ILE A 443 8.71 4.97 -8.86
C ILE A 443 7.45 4.54 -8.13
N TYR A 444 6.66 3.59 -8.65
CA TYR A 444 5.48 3.13 -7.92
C TYR A 444 5.82 2.18 -6.76
N GLU A 445 4.96 2.20 -5.73
CA GLU A 445 5.07 1.42 -4.49
C GLU A 445 5.43 -0.07 -4.72
N GLY A 446 4.85 -0.71 -5.74
CA GLY A 446 5.15 -2.11 -6.10
C GLY A 446 6.59 -2.32 -6.55
N THR A 447 7.13 -1.40 -7.36
CA THR A 447 8.51 -1.43 -7.83
C THR A 447 9.50 -1.14 -6.70
N LEU A 448 9.20 -0.16 -5.83
CA LEU A 448 10.05 0.11 -4.67
C LEU A 448 10.09 -1.09 -3.71
N ARG A 449 8.95 -1.76 -3.52
CA ARG A 449 8.88 -3.03 -2.77
C ARG A 449 9.73 -4.11 -3.43
N PHE A 450 9.64 -4.27 -4.75
CA PHE A 450 10.49 -5.20 -5.50
C PHE A 450 11.98 -4.92 -5.27
N LEU A 451 12.42 -3.67 -5.41
CA LEU A 451 13.82 -3.27 -5.18
C LEU A 451 14.28 -3.46 -3.73
N ARG A 452 13.36 -3.42 -2.76
CA ARG A 452 13.62 -3.67 -1.34
C ARG A 452 13.78 -5.16 -1.02
N VAL A 453 13.02 -6.04 -1.67
CA VAL A 453 13.03 -7.50 -1.39
C VAL A 453 14.15 -8.25 -2.10
N ILE A 454 14.67 -7.73 -3.23
CA ILE A 454 15.80 -8.35 -3.90
C ILE A 454 17.07 -8.24 -3.05
N SER A 455 17.81 -9.34 -2.93
CA SER A 455 19.09 -9.30 -2.22
C SER A 455 20.14 -8.50 -2.99
N ARG A 456 21.00 -7.82 -2.23
CA ARG A 456 22.20 -7.10 -2.68
C ARG A 456 23.49 -7.84 -2.30
N SER A 457 23.42 -9.10 -1.88
CA SER A 457 24.63 -9.88 -1.61
C SER A 457 25.35 -10.20 -2.93
N PRO A 458 26.69 -10.36 -2.91
CA PRO A 458 27.46 -10.64 -4.11
C PRO A 458 27.04 -11.92 -4.85
N ALA A 459 27.06 -11.87 -6.19
CA ALA A 459 26.82 -13.03 -7.05
C ALA A 459 27.62 -12.92 -8.37
N ALA A 460 27.82 -14.02 -9.08
CA ALA A 460 28.53 -13.99 -10.36
C ALA A 460 27.58 -13.59 -11.50
N ASP A 461 26.42 -14.26 -11.61
CA ASP A 461 25.45 -14.01 -12.67
C ASP A 461 24.04 -13.78 -12.12
N ALA A 462 23.37 -12.73 -12.62
CA ALA A 462 21.96 -12.49 -12.36
C ALA A 462 21.14 -12.29 -13.64
N LEU A 463 19.85 -12.61 -13.58
CA LEU A 463 18.86 -12.39 -14.62
C LEU A 463 17.68 -11.59 -14.06
N ASP A 464 17.30 -10.50 -14.71
CA ASP A 464 16.08 -9.72 -14.46
C ASP A 464 15.08 -9.98 -15.58
N LEU A 465 14.01 -10.72 -15.27
CA LEU A 465 12.93 -11.06 -16.19
C LEU A 465 11.80 -10.01 -16.10
N CYS A 466 11.18 -9.71 -17.24
CA CYS A 466 10.19 -8.64 -17.36
C CYS A 466 10.80 -7.30 -16.93
N SER A 467 12.01 -7.03 -17.41
CA SER A 467 12.89 -5.97 -16.87
C SER A 467 12.35 -4.55 -17.06
N GLY A 468 11.44 -4.29 -18.01
CA GLY A 468 10.89 -2.97 -18.26
C GLY A 468 11.97 -1.91 -18.48
N SER A 469 12.08 -0.95 -17.55
CA SER A 469 13.12 0.10 -17.57
C SER A 469 14.52 -0.41 -17.22
N GLY A 470 14.67 -1.68 -16.83
CA GLY A 470 15.92 -2.30 -16.37
C GLY A 470 16.24 -2.06 -14.90
N VAL A 471 15.36 -1.40 -14.13
CA VAL A 471 15.67 -0.94 -12.75
C VAL A 471 16.12 -2.06 -11.81
N GLY A 472 15.59 -3.28 -11.95
CA GLY A 472 16.00 -4.45 -11.15
C GLY A 472 17.46 -4.82 -11.44
N ALA A 473 17.78 -5.02 -12.71
CA ALA A 473 19.12 -5.32 -13.19
C ALA A 473 20.15 -4.24 -12.83
N LEU A 474 19.81 -2.97 -13.04
CA LEU A 474 20.67 -1.83 -12.72
C LEU A 474 20.98 -1.76 -11.23
N ALA A 475 19.98 -2.02 -10.39
CA ALA A 475 20.21 -2.01 -8.96
C ALA A 475 21.08 -3.20 -8.49
N LEU A 476 21.12 -4.31 -9.23
CA LEU A 476 22.00 -5.45 -8.97
C LEU A 476 23.44 -5.22 -9.47
N SER A 477 23.64 -4.34 -10.45
CA SER A 477 24.92 -4.11 -11.14
C SER A 477 26.11 -3.81 -10.22
N SER A 478 25.88 -3.19 -9.06
CA SER A 478 26.95 -2.86 -8.09
C SER A 478 27.40 -4.05 -7.24
N THR A 479 26.65 -5.17 -7.26
CA THR A 479 26.87 -6.33 -6.40
C THR A 479 27.02 -7.62 -7.17
N VAL A 480 26.65 -7.65 -8.45
CA VAL A 480 26.71 -8.83 -9.31
C VAL A 480 27.71 -8.60 -10.43
N HIS A 481 28.53 -9.61 -10.74
CA HIS A 481 29.57 -9.47 -11.77
C HIS A 481 28.99 -9.30 -13.18
N ARG A 482 28.00 -10.10 -13.58
CA ARG A 482 27.26 -9.97 -14.84
C ARG A 482 25.76 -10.02 -14.58
N VAL A 483 25.00 -9.09 -15.15
CA VAL A 483 23.54 -9.07 -15.04
C VAL A 483 22.94 -9.08 -16.44
N VAL A 484 21.91 -9.87 -16.68
CA VAL A 484 21.13 -9.84 -17.92
C VAL A 484 19.75 -9.26 -17.61
N ALA A 485 19.34 -8.23 -18.31
CA ALA A 485 17.97 -7.70 -18.32
C ALA A 485 17.25 -8.23 -19.55
N CYS A 486 16.09 -8.86 -19.37
CA CYS A 486 15.29 -9.42 -20.47
C CYS A 486 13.85 -8.92 -20.41
N ASP A 487 13.35 -8.43 -21.53
CA ASP A 487 11.95 -8.05 -21.70
C ASP A 487 11.44 -8.51 -23.08
N ILE A 488 10.12 -8.72 -23.20
CA ILE A 488 9.52 -9.18 -24.46
C ILE A 488 9.46 -8.06 -25.50
N THR A 489 9.39 -6.80 -25.04
CA THR A 489 9.22 -5.64 -25.92
C THR A 489 10.56 -5.00 -26.29
N SER A 490 10.71 -4.64 -27.57
CA SER A 490 11.89 -3.88 -28.05
C SER A 490 11.98 -2.51 -27.37
N ARG A 491 10.83 -1.89 -27.08
CA ARG A 491 10.74 -0.62 -26.36
C ARG A 491 11.36 -0.70 -24.97
N ALA A 492 10.97 -1.69 -24.15
CA ALA A 492 11.57 -1.89 -22.83
C ALA A 492 13.08 -2.14 -22.94
N ALA A 493 13.52 -2.99 -23.87
CA ALA A 493 14.95 -3.21 -24.11
C ALA A 493 15.69 -1.89 -24.45
N HIS A 494 15.08 -1.01 -25.25
CA HIS A 494 15.66 0.30 -25.57
C HIS A 494 15.78 1.21 -24.34
N PHE A 495 14.75 1.29 -23.50
CA PHE A 495 14.80 2.05 -22.24
C PHE A 495 15.82 1.46 -21.25
N ALA A 496 15.88 0.14 -21.10
CA ALA A 496 16.88 -0.53 -20.26
C ALA A 496 18.31 -0.26 -20.75
N GLN A 497 18.53 -0.27 -22.07
CA GLN A 497 19.84 0.06 -22.66
C GLN A 497 20.21 1.54 -22.43
N PHE A 498 19.25 2.46 -22.55
CA PHE A 498 19.45 3.88 -22.24
C PHE A 498 19.81 4.08 -20.75
N ASN A 499 19.01 3.49 -19.85
CA ASN A 499 19.22 3.61 -18.40
C ASN A 499 20.54 2.97 -17.95
N ARG A 500 20.96 1.87 -18.59
CA ARG A 500 22.29 1.28 -18.38
C ARG A 500 23.41 2.26 -18.68
N TRP A 501 23.36 2.95 -19.82
CA TRP A 501 24.37 3.95 -20.17
C TRP A 501 24.33 5.14 -19.22
N LEU A 502 23.12 5.65 -18.91
CA LEU A 502 22.94 6.77 -17.99
C LEU A 502 23.51 6.50 -16.60
N ASN A 503 23.40 5.27 -16.09
CA ASN A 503 23.93 4.88 -14.78
C ASN A 503 25.31 4.22 -14.83
N ARG A 504 25.93 4.12 -16.01
CA ARG A 504 27.26 3.50 -16.22
C ARG A 504 27.33 2.03 -15.75
N CYS A 505 26.20 1.33 -15.81
CA CYS A 505 26.06 -0.08 -15.42
C CYS A 505 26.53 -1.01 -16.54
N PHE A 506 27.79 -0.90 -16.96
CA PHE A 506 28.29 -1.58 -18.18
C PHE A 506 28.32 -3.11 -18.10
N ASN A 507 28.20 -3.69 -16.91
CA ASN A 507 28.07 -5.13 -16.68
C ASN A 507 26.63 -5.67 -16.82
N VAL A 508 25.66 -4.81 -17.14
CA VAL A 508 24.29 -5.22 -17.48
C VAL A 508 24.20 -5.47 -18.99
N GLU A 509 23.83 -6.66 -19.42
CA GLU A 509 23.49 -6.99 -20.80
C GLU A 509 21.98 -6.87 -20.99
N VAL A 510 21.51 -6.30 -22.09
CA VAL A 510 20.08 -6.12 -22.35
C VAL A 510 19.68 -6.98 -23.54
N LEU A 511 18.70 -7.86 -23.34
CA LEU A 511 18.20 -8.78 -24.35
C LEU A 511 16.68 -8.60 -24.53
N GLN A 512 16.21 -8.89 -25.74
CA GLN A 512 14.79 -8.97 -26.03
C GLN A 512 14.39 -10.44 -26.18
N GLY A 513 13.34 -10.87 -25.48
CA GLY A 513 12.78 -12.20 -25.62
C GLY A 513 11.66 -12.50 -24.64
N ASP A 514 10.87 -13.51 -24.94
CA ASP A 514 9.85 -14.03 -24.04
C ASP A 514 10.49 -14.88 -22.95
N LEU A 515 10.54 -14.32 -21.74
CA LEU A 515 11.11 -14.93 -20.54
C LEU A 515 12.51 -15.52 -20.80
N TYR A 516 12.66 -16.84 -20.69
CA TYR A 516 13.94 -17.54 -20.79
C TYR A 516 14.43 -17.75 -22.23
N SER A 517 13.63 -17.46 -23.25
CA SER A 517 13.99 -17.72 -24.66
C SER A 517 15.28 -17.00 -25.10
N ALA A 518 15.55 -15.80 -24.58
CA ALA A 518 16.76 -15.04 -24.89
C ALA A 518 18.03 -15.59 -24.22
N VAL A 519 17.88 -16.44 -23.21
CA VAL A 519 18.99 -16.95 -22.37
C VAL A 519 19.04 -18.48 -22.34
N HIS A 520 18.56 -19.12 -23.41
CA HIS A 520 18.47 -20.57 -23.50
C HIS A 520 19.81 -21.26 -23.15
N GLY A 521 19.76 -22.21 -22.22
CA GLY A 521 20.93 -22.97 -21.76
C GLY A 521 21.84 -22.22 -20.77
N GLN A 522 21.56 -20.96 -20.47
CA GLN A 522 22.28 -20.22 -19.43
C GLN A 522 21.67 -20.49 -18.05
N GLN A 523 22.51 -20.42 -17.02
CA GLN A 523 22.08 -20.50 -15.63
C GLN A 523 22.61 -19.32 -14.83
N PHE A 524 21.89 -18.95 -13.78
CA PHE A 524 22.15 -17.77 -12.96
C PHE A 524 22.16 -18.11 -11.48
N ASP A 525 22.95 -17.35 -10.70
CA ASP A 525 22.94 -17.46 -9.23
C ASP A 525 21.75 -16.71 -8.63
N ARG A 526 21.27 -15.67 -9.33
CA ARG A 526 20.13 -14.87 -8.93
C ARG A 526 19.19 -14.63 -10.11
N ILE A 527 17.91 -14.92 -9.93
CA ILE A 527 16.87 -14.54 -10.88
C ILE A 527 15.92 -13.59 -10.15
N VAL A 528 15.57 -12.46 -10.77
CA VAL A 528 14.61 -11.51 -10.23
C VAL A 528 13.52 -11.24 -11.27
N ALA A 529 12.31 -10.97 -10.82
CA ALA A 529 11.22 -10.57 -11.70
C ALA A 529 10.21 -9.69 -10.98
N HIS A 530 9.65 -8.72 -11.69
CA HIS A 530 8.43 -8.02 -11.27
C HIS A 530 7.39 -8.14 -12.40
N PRO A 531 6.82 -9.35 -12.57
CA PRO A 531 6.01 -9.64 -13.75
C PRO A 531 4.64 -8.93 -13.68
N PRO A 532 4.01 -8.68 -14.84
CA PRO A 532 2.59 -8.37 -14.92
C PRO A 532 1.73 -9.41 -14.17
N PHE A 533 0.65 -8.96 -13.52
CA PHE A 533 -0.18 -9.83 -12.67
C PHE A 533 -1.67 -9.49 -12.66
N VAL A 534 -2.14 -8.57 -13.52
CA VAL A 534 -3.56 -8.20 -13.55
C VAL A 534 -4.35 -9.25 -14.34
N PRO A 535 -5.46 -9.77 -13.77
CA PRO A 535 -6.35 -10.65 -14.51
C PRO A 535 -6.97 -9.94 -15.72
N SER A 536 -6.95 -10.59 -16.87
CA SER A 536 -7.52 -10.07 -18.11
C SER A 536 -7.87 -11.19 -19.08
N SER A 537 -8.97 -11.04 -19.81
CA SER A 537 -9.39 -11.95 -20.89
C SER A 537 -8.68 -11.67 -22.23
N SER A 538 -7.89 -10.60 -22.29
CA SER A 538 -7.06 -10.26 -23.45
C SER A 538 -5.69 -9.75 -22.99
N GLN A 539 -4.66 -9.87 -23.82
CA GLN A 539 -3.32 -9.36 -23.50
C GLN A 539 -3.10 -7.97 -24.12
N ALA A 540 -4.08 -7.08 -23.93
CA ALA A 540 -4.08 -5.76 -24.56
C ALA A 540 -2.99 -4.83 -24.00
N LEU A 541 -2.65 -4.95 -22.71
CA LEU A 541 -1.57 -4.19 -22.07
C LEU A 541 -0.47 -5.12 -21.56
N ILE A 542 0.65 -5.17 -22.26
CA ILE A 542 1.75 -6.12 -22.03
C ILE A 542 2.37 -5.95 -20.64
N TYR A 543 2.49 -4.71 -20.17
CA TYR A 543 3.09 -4.39 -18.86
C TYR A 543 2.20 -4.75 -17.66
N ARG A 544 0.95 -5.16 -17.89
CA ARG A 544 -0.09 -5.26 -16.86
C ARG A 544 -0.77 -6.63 -16.83
N ASP A 545 -1.16 -7.14 -17.99
CA ASP A 545 -2.05 -8.28 -18.14
C ASP A 545 -1.30 -9.63 -18.04
N SER A 546 -1.87 -10.60 -17.31
CA SER A 546 -1.26 -11.93 -17.10
C SER A 546 -2.28 -13.08 -17.14
N GLY A 547 -3.06 -13.11 -18.23
CA GLY A 547 -4.13 -14.08 -18.46
C GLY A 547 -5.30 -13.94 -17.48
N GLU A 548 -6.25 -14.87 -17.55
CA GLU A 548 -7.54 -14.75 -16.86
C GLU A 548 -7.43 -14.75 -15.33
N THR A 549 -6.36 -15.33 -14.76
CA THR A 549 -6.18 -15.40 -13.30
C THR A 549 -5.15 -14.40 -12.78
N GLY A 550 -4.35 -13.80 -13.66
CA GLY A 550 -3.16 -13.02 -13.29
C GLY A 550 -1.92 -13.88 -12.98
N GLU A 551 -2.04 -15.20 -12.86
CA GLU A 551 -0.92 -16.09 -12.46
C GLU A 551 -0.07 -16.59 -13.65
N SER A 552 -0.50 -16.36 -14.89
CA SER A 552 0.08 -17.01 -16.07
C SER A 552 1.59 -16.78 -16.21
N LEU A 553 2.05 -15.53 -16.05
CA LEU A 553 3.47 -15.21 -16.17
C LEU A 553 4.29 -15.70 -14.98
N ILE A 554 3.83 -15.51 -13.74
CA ILE A 554 4.58 -15.98 -12.57
C ILE A 554 4.72 -17.50 -12.57
N ARG A 555 3.69 -18.23 -13.02
CA ARG A 555 3.74 -19.68 -13.20
C ARG A 555 4.81 -20.09 -14.22
N ARG A 556 4.80 -19.51 -15.42
CA ARG A 556 5.82 -19.78 -16.46
C ARG A 556 7.24 -19.46 -15.99
N ILE A 557 7.41 -18.39 -15.22
CA ILE A 557 8.71 -18.02 -14.62
C ILE A 557 9.19 -19.13 -13.68
N ILE A 558 8.31 -19.58 -12.78
CA ILE A 558 8.63 -20.63 -11.79
C ILE A 558 8.90 -21.97 -12.47
N GLU A 559 8.09 -22.36 -13.45
CA GLU A 559 8.28 -23.59 -14.26
C GLU A 559 9.65 -23.63 -14.96
N GLY A 560 10.23 -22.48 -15.31
CA GLY A 560 11.55 -22.38 -15.93
C GLY A 560 12.74 -22.39 -14.95
N LEU A 561 12.52 -22.21 -13.64
CA LEU A 561 13.60 -22.15 -12.63
C LEU A 561 14.47 -23.41 -12.59
N PRO A 562 13.95 -24.65 -12.71
CA PRO A 562 14.78 -25.85 -12.71
C PRO A 562 15.88 -25.86 -13.77
N ALA A 563 15.64 -25.25 -14.93
CA ALA A 563 16.61 -25.19 -16.01
C ALA A 563 17.61 -24.03 -15.87
N HIS A 564 17.21 -22.91 -15.25
CA HIS A 564 17.96 -21.65 -15.30
C HIS A 564 18.52 -21.18 -13.94
N LEU A 565 18.03 -21.70 -12.80
CA LEU A 565 18.56 -21.35 -11.48
C LEU A 565 19.64 -22.35 -11.08
N ARG A 566 20.86 -21.89 -10.78
CA ARG A 566 21.97 -22.78 -10.35
C ARG A 566 21.68 -23.39 -8.97
N PRO A 567 22.24 -24.57 -8.64
CA PRO A 567 22.27 -25.05 -7.26
C PRO A 567 22.89 -24.00 -6.33
N GLY A 568 22.21 -23.68 -5.23
CA GLY A 568 22.55 -22.58 -4.33
C GLY A 568 22.05 -21.20 -4.77
N GLY A 569 21.43 -21.08 -5.95
CA GLY A 569 20.86 -19.85 -6.46
C GLY A 569 19.49 -19.53 -5.87
N THR A 570 19.07 -18.26 -5.99
CA THR A 570 17.80 -17.79 -5.44
C THR A 570 17.03 -16.92 -6.43
N PHE A 571 15.74 -17.19 -6.56
CA PHE A 571 14.76 -16.41 -7.28
C PHE A 571 14.01 -15.46 -6.34
N TYR A 572 13.77 -14.21 -6.77
CA TYR A 572 12.99 -13.21 -6.04
C TYR A 572 11.93 -12.59 -6.96
N SER A 573 10.69 -12.52 -6.51
CA SER A 573 9.64 -11.81 -7.25
C SER A 573 8.63 -11.17 -6.33
N VAL A 574 8.06 -10.04 -6.76
CA VAL A 574 6.83 -9.48 -6.19
C VAL A 574 5.70 -9.77 -7.18
N CYS A 575 4.62 -10.38 -6.70
CA CYS A 575 3.51 -10.79 -7.56
C CYS A 575 2.18 -10.79 -6.81
N ALA A 576 1.09 -10.80 -7.59
CA ALA A 576 -0.23 -11.21 -7.12
C ALA A 576 -0.49 -12.66 -7.57
N ALA A 577 -1.16 -13.43 -6.72
CA ALA A 577 -1.49 -14.84 -6.95
C ALA A 577 -2.71 -15.23 -6.09
N TRP A 578 -3.07 -16.51 -6.06
CA TRP A 578 -4.24 -17.00 -5.33
C TRP A 578 -3.91 -18.09 -4.32
N ASP A 579 -4.46 -17.93 -3.11
CA ASP A 579 -4.80 -19.07 -2.27
C ASP A 579 -6.08 -19.71 -2.82
N SER A 580 -6.12 -21.03 -2.83
CA SER A 580 -7.20 -21.79 -3.45
C SER A 580 -7.51 -23.06 -2.66
N LYS A 581 -8.56 -23.77 -3.08
CA LYS A 581 -8.89 -25.12 -2.57
C LYS A 581 -7.75 -26.14 -2.74
N GLU A 582 -6.83 -25.92 -3.68
CA GLU A 582 -5.65 -26.76 -3.89
C GLU A 582 -4.51 -26.46 -2.91
N GLY A 583 -4.63 -25.38 -2.13
CA GLY A 583 -3.65 -24.96 -1.14
C GLY A 583 -3.25 -23.49 -1.26
N LEU A 584 -2.32 -23.10 -0.39
CA LEU A 584 -1.74 -21.76 -0.37
C LEU A 584 -0.89 -21.52 -1.63
N PHE A 585 -0.74 -20.25 -2.02
CA PHE A 585 0.03 -19.88 -3.21
C PHE A 585 1.44 -20.50 -3.24
N GLU A 586 2.21 -20.41 -2.17
CA GLU A 586 3.58 -20.95 -2.10
C GLU A 586 3.66 -22.47 -2.22
N ASP A 587 2.62 -23.19 -1.77
CA ASP A 587 2.54 -24.63 -1.93
C ASP A 587 2.29 -24.99 -3.40
N ARG A 588 1.33 -24.30 -4.04
CA ARG A 588 1.06 -24.42 -5.49
C ARG A 588 2.27 -24.02 -6.33
N ALA A 589 2.91 -22.92 -6.00
CA ALA A 589 4.12 -22.43 -6.66
C ALA A 589 5.24 -23.49 -6.64
N ARG A 590 5.39 -24.22 -5.53
CA ARG A 590 6.38 -25.29 -5.45
C ARG A 590 6.03 -26.47 -6.36
N THR A 591 4.75 -26.82 -6.53
CA THR A 591 4.37 -27.92 -7.44
C THR A 591 4.62 -27.57 -8.91
N TRP A 592 4.58 -26.29 -9.29
CA TRP A 592 4.91 -25.82 -10.64
C TRP A 592 6.37 -26.09 -11.04
N LEU A 593 7.27 -26.33 -10.07
CA LEU A 593 8.65 -26.75 -10.34
C LEU A 593 8.74 -28.20 -10.87
N GLY A 594 7.62 -28.92 -10.94
CA GLY A 594 7.50 -30.24 -11.54
C GLY A 594 8.24 -31.33 -10.76
N SER A 595 8.80 -32.30 -11.49
CA SER A 595 9.51 -33.45 -10.89
C SER A 595 10.73 -33.07 -10.05
N ARG A 596 11.20 -31.82 -10.17
CA ARG A 596 12.40 -31.29 -9.50
C ARG A 596 12.06 -30.42 -8.29
N GLN A 597 10.80 -30.32 -7.89
CA GLN A 597 10.35 -29.52 -6.74
C GLN A 597 11.10 -29.85 -5.43
N GLU A 598 11.58 -31.09 -5.27
CA GLU A 598 12.35 -31.53 -4.10
C GLU A 598 13.74 -30.86 -4.00
N GLU A 599 14.22 -30.20 -5.06
CA GLU A 599 15.46 -29.42 -5.04
C GLU A 599 15.25 -27.99 -4.51
N PHE A 600 14.01 -27.56 -4.24
CA PHE A 600 13.69 -26.15 -4.00
C PHE A 600 12.94 -25.89 -2.70
N ASP A 601 13.35 -24.83 -2.02
CA ASP A 601 12.59 -24.23 -0.93
C ASP A 601 11.77 -23.03 -1.43
N ALA A 602 10.61 -22.81 -0.82
CA ALA A 602 9.74 -21.68 -1.14
C ALA A 602 9.37 -20.87 0.12
N LEU A 603 9.50 -19.55 0.03
CA LEU A 603 9.08 -18.62 1.07
C LEU A 603 8.25 -17.51 0.44
N PHE A 604 6.98 -17.41 0.82
CA PHE A 604 6.12 -16.29 0.43
C PHE A 604 5.87 -15.36 1.61
N ALA A 605 6.22 -14.09 1.44
CA ALA A 605 5.90 -13.06 2.42
C ALA A 605 4.71 -12.24 1.91
N LEU A 606 3.55 -12.44 2.55
CA LEU A 606 2.30 -11.75 2.24
C LEU A 606 2.39 -10.28 2.62
N HIS A 607 2.03 -9.38 1.71
CA HIS A 607 1.84 -7.96 2.03
C HIS A 607 0.36 -7.64 2.30
N ARG A 608 -0.52 -8.03 1.37
CA ARG A 608 -1.97 -7.82 1.48
C ARG A 608 -2.73 -8.93 0.76
N HIS A 609 -4.01 -9.07 1.05
CA HIS A 609 -4.90 -9.95 0.32
C HIS A 609 -6.21 -9.23 -0.02
N ASN A 610 -6.96 -9.77 -0.98
CA ASN A 610 -8.30 -9.31 -1.36
C ASN A 610 -9.21 -10.53 -1.62
N SER A 611 -10.51 -10.37 -1.47
CA SER A 611 -11.49 -11.40 -1.84
C SER A 611 -11.61 -11.53 -3.38
N PRO A 612 -12.12 -12.66 -3.91
CA PRO A 612 -12.37 -12.80 -5.34
C PRO A 612 -13.27 -11.72 -5.92
N ALA A 613 -14.30 -11.29 -5.17
CA ALA A 613 -15.22 -10.23 -5.59
C ALA A 613 -14.52 -8.86 -5.69
N GLU A 614 -13.62 -8.55 -4.76
CA GLU A 614 -12.81 -7.32 -4.81
C GLU A 614 -11.92 -7.28 -6.05
N VAL A 615 -11.31 -8.41 -6.40
CA VAL A 615 -10.50 -8.54 -7.62
C VAL A 615 -11.38 -8.40 -8.86
N ALA A 616 -12.53 -9.07 -8.92
CA ALA A 616 -13.46 -8.99 -10.06
C ALA A 616 -13.87 -7.53 -10.35
N GLN A 617 -14.25 -6.80 -9.31
CA GLN A 617 -14.57 -5.39 -9.47
C GLN A 617 -13.36 -4.56 -9.90
N ARG A 618 -12.17 -4.83 -9.36
CA ARG A 618 -10.95 -4.12 -9.78
C ARG A 618 -10.59 -4.40 -11.24
N VAL A 619 -10.81 -5.62 -11.72
CA VAL A 619 -10.64 -5.98 -13.13
C VAL A 619 -11.59 -5.15 -14.01
N VAL A 620 -12.86 -5.03 -13.63
CA VAL A 620 -13.83 -4.19 -14.34
C VAL A 620 -13.41 -2.72 -14.35
N GLU A 621 -12.99 -2.18 -13.20
CA GLU A 621 -12.51 -0.78 -13.07
C GLU A 621 -11.27 -0.51 -13.92
N LEU A 622 -10.25 -1.36 -13.84
CA LEU A 622 -8.98 -1.20 -14.54
C LEU A 622 -9.09 -1.38 -16.05
N ASN A 623 -10.05 -2.18 -16.51
CA ASN A 623 -10.31 -2.43 -17.92
C ASN A 623 -11.41 -1.54 -18.50
N HIS A 624 -11.98 -0.63 -17.69
CA HIS A 624 -13.11 0.22 -18.08
C HIS A 624 -14.29 -0.59 -18.67
N LEU A 625 -14.56 -1.77 -18.07
CA LEU A 625 -15.67 -2.64 -18.47
C LEU A 625 -16.98 -2.20 -17.81
N GLU A 626 -18.10 -2.68 -18.35
CA GLU A 626 -19.41 -2.46 -17.74
C GLU A 626 -19.52 -3.19 -16.39
N PRO A 627 -20.13 -2.58 -15.36
CA PRO A 627 -20.33 -3.21 -14.05
C PRO A 627 -21.06 -4.57 -14.09
N SER A 628 -21.82 -4.85 -15.15
CA SER A 628 -22.48 -6.14 -15.37
C SER A 628 -21.52 -7.31 -15.59
N GLU A 629 -20.24 -7.06 -15.86
CA GLU A 629 -19.22 -8.11 -15.99
C GLU A 629 -18.70 -8.61 -14.62
N ILE A 630 -19.01 -7.93 -13.52
CA ILE A 630 -18.53 -8.33 -12.17
C ILE A 630 -18.96 -9.77 -11.81
N PRO A 631 -20.26 -10.16 -11.93
CA PRO A 631 -20.68 -11.52 -11.61
C PRO A 631 -19.94 -12.60 -12.40
N ARG A 632 -19.65 -12.35 -13.69
CA ARG A 632 -18.89 -13.25 -14.56
C ARG A 632 -17.48 -13.50 -14.03
N TRP A 633 -16.76 -12.45 -13.66
CA TRP A 633 -15.41 -12.56 -13.09
C TRP A 633 -15.43 -13.26 -11.73
N THR A 634 -16.40 -12.92 -10.88
CA THR A 634 -16.56 -13.58 -9.57
C THR A 634 -16.84 -15.07 -9.72
N GLU A 635 -17.69 -15.46 -10.68
CA GLU A 635 -17.98 -16.87 -10.99
C GLU A 635 -16.73 -17.59 -11.54
N LEU A 636 -15.99 -16.97 -12.46
CA LEU A 636 -14.73 -17.51 -12.97
C LEU A 636 -13.74 -17.82 -11.84
N PHE A 637 -13.54 -16.89 -10.90
CA PHE A 637 -12.64 -17.13 -9.76
C PHE A 637 -13.17 -18.20 -8.81
N ARG A 638 -14.49 -18.24 -8.58
CA ARG A 638 -15.13 -19.27 -7.74
C ARG A 638 -14.97 -20.67 -8.34
N ASP A 639 -15.18 -20.80 -9.64
CA ASP A 639 -15.07 -22.07 -10.39
C ASP A 639 -13.62 -22.57 -10.45
N ALA A 640 -12.66 -21.64 -10.54
CA ALA A 640 -11.24 -21.93 -10.37
C ALA A 640 -10.86 -22.32 -8.92
N GLY A 641 -11.80 -22.27 -7.98
CA GLY A 641 -11.58 -22.63 -6.58
C GLY A 641 -10.72 -21.63 -5.82
N PHE A 642 -10.64 -20.38 -6.27
CA PHE A 642 -9.88 -19.32 -5.62
C PHE A 642 -10.59 -18.78 -4.38
N GLU A 643 -9.85 -18.64 -3.30
CA GLU A 643 -10.38 -18.20 -2.00
C GLU A 643 -9.91 -16.80 -1.65
N ARG A 644 -8.63 -16.49 -1.86
CA ARG A 644 -8.03 -15.19 -1.53
C ARG A 644 -6.96 -14.81 -2.55
N ASN A 645 -7.06 -13.63 -3.13
CA ASN A 645 -5.99 -13.08 -3.95
C ASN A 645 -4.92 -12.47 -3.04
N VAL A 646 -3.72 -13.04 -3.07
CA VAL A 646 -2.59 -12.64 -2.24
C VAL A 646 -1.60 -11.82 -3.06
N TYR A 647 -1.11 -10.73 -2.50
CA TYR A 647 -0.04 -9.92 -3.08
C TYR A 647 1.11 -9.83 -2.09
N GLY A 648 2.32 -10.14 -2.56
CA GLY A 648 3.50 -10.26 -1.69
C GLY A 648 4.77 -10.58 -2.47
N ALA A 649 5.80 -11.00 -1.74
CA ALA A 649 7.07 -11.41 -2.31
C ALA A 649 7.26 -12.92 -2.21
N ILE A 650 7.51 -13.60 -3.33
CA ILE A 650 7.90 -15.01 -3.39
C ILE A 650 9.40 -15.11 -3.57
N VAL A 651 10.04 -15.94 -2.76
CA VAL A 651 11.46 -16.26 -2.85
C VAL A 651 11.60 -17.77 -2.95
N ILE A 652 12.25 -18.25 -4.01
CA ILE A 652 12.50 -19.67 -4.25
C ILE A 652 14.00 -19.91 -4.27
N HIS A 653 14.48 -20.80 -3.41
CA HIS A 653 15.89 -21.13 -3.31
C HIS A 653 16.13 -22.55 -3.82
N ARG A 654 17.12 -22.73 -4.70
CA ARG A 654 17.55 -24.07 -5.12
C ARG A 654 18.64 -24.56 -4.17
N LYS A 655 18.39 -25.67 -3.49
CA LYS A 655 19.34 -26.29 -2.56
C LYS A 655 20.63 -26.67 -3.28
N LYS A 656 21.76 -26.69 -2.55
CA LYS A 656 22.98 -27.29 -3.08
C LYS A 656 22.83 -28.81 -3.07
N SER A 657 23.42 -29.51 -4.03
CA SER A 657 23.32 -30.98 -4.11
C SER A 657 23.87 -31.70 -2.87
N ALA A 658 24.75 -31.06 -2.09
CA ALA A 658 25.28 -31.58 -0.83
C ALA A 658 24.30 -31.45 0.36
N ASP A 659 23.23 -30.66 0.22
CA ASP A 659 22.27 -30.42 1.30
C ASP A 659 21.26 -31.58 1.38
N ALA A 660 21.60 -32.59 2.17
CA ALA A 660 20.75 -33.75 2.44
C ALA A 660 19.63 -33.41 3.47
N ARG A 661 18.77 -32.44 3.13
CA ARG A 661 17.58 -32.07 3.91
C ARG A 661 16.32 -32.03 3.03
N PRO A 662 15.13 -32.30 3.58
CA PRO A 662 13.88 -32.08 2.85
C PRO A 662 13.71 -30.60 2.52
N PRO A 663 12.98 -30.26 1.44
CA PRO A 663 12.63 -28.88 1.13
C PRO A 663 11.61 -28.33 2.14
N PHE A 664 11.58 -27.01 2.32
CA PHE A 664 10.52 -26.35 3.08
C PHE A 664 9.68 -25.42 2.22
N THR A 665 8.42 -25.25 2.62
CA THR A 665 7.54 -24.17 2.15
C THR A 665 7.07 -23.37 3.36
N ARG A 666 7.14 -22.04 3.30
CA ARG A 666 6.81 -21.16 4.42
C ARG A 666 6.06 -19.91 3.96
N ARG A 667 5.17 -19.44 4.83
CA ARG A 667 4.51 -18.14 4.73
C ARG A 667 5.00 -17.21 5.83
N ALA A 668 5.29 -15.97 5.46
CA ALA A 668 5.55 -14.86 6.38
C ALA A 668 4.67 -13.66 6.03
N ARG A 669 4.79 -12.56 6.80
CA ARG A 669 4.15 -11.27 6.48
C ARG A 669 5.22 -10.21 6.27
N LEU A 670 5.15 -9.48 5.16
CA LEU A 670 6.05 -8.36 4.89
C LEU A 670 5.81 -7.26 5.93
N GLY A 671 6.87 -6.89 6.65
CA GLY A 671 6.89 -5.70 7.51
C GLY A 671 7.50 -4.49 6.82
N ALA A 672 7.42 -3.34 7.47
CA ALA A 672 8.01 -2.09 6.98
C ALA A 672 9.53 -2.20 6.83
N LEU A 673 10.18 -2.96 7.73
CA LEU A 673 11.64 -3.15 7.76
C LEU A 673 12.12 -4.39 7.01
N THR A 674 11.21 -5.18 6.41
CA THR A 674 11.57 -6.39 5.65
C THR A 674 12.25 -6.02 4.33
N ASN A 675 13.45 -6.58 4.12
CA ASN A 675 14.27 -6.39 2.92
C ASN A 675 15.00 -7.68 2.50
N GLY A 676 15.77 -7.64 1.41
CA GLY A 676 16.47 -8.81 0.88
C GLY A 676 17.36 -9.56 1.89
N ARG A 677 17.98 -8.87 2.86
CA ARG A 677 18.77 -9.53 3.92
C ARG A 677 17.90 -10.34 4.88
N CYS A 678 16.64 -9.92 5.09
CA CYS A 678 15.68 -10.65 5.91
C CYS A 678 15.31 -11.99 5.24
N PHE A 679 15.10 -11.99 3.92
CA PHE A 679 14.88 -13.23 3.17
C PHE A 679 16.09 -14.16 3.18
N GLU A 680 17.31 -13.64 3.02
CA GLU A 680 18.52 -14.45 3.13
C GLU A 680 18.69 -15.08 4.50
N TRP A 681 18.46 -14.30 5.56
CA TRP A 681 18.46 -14.81 6.92
C TRP A 681 17.41 -15.92 7.09
N ALA A 682 16.19 -15.71 6.57
CA ALA A 682 15.10 -16.66 6.70
C ALA A 682 15.38 -17.97 5.97
N LEU A 683 15.94 -17.90 4.75
CA LEU A 683 16.37 -19.08 4.00
C LEU A 683 17.43 -19.87 4.78
N ARG A 684 18.42 -19.20 5.38
CA ARG A 684 19.43 -19.86 6.23
C ARG A 684 18.80 -20.48 7.48
N TRP A 685 17.96 -19.72 8.18
CA TRP A 685 17.26 -20.17 9.39
C TRP A 685 16.42 -21.42 9.12
N HIS A 686 15.55 -21.38 8.11
CA HIS A 686 14.68 -22.52 7.78
C HIS A 686 15.47 -23.70 7.22
N SER A 687 16.53 -23.47 6.44
CA SER A 687 17.44 -24.54 6.00
C SER A 687 18.06 -25.27 7.19
N TRP A 688 18.62 -24.51 8.13
CA TRP A 688 19.23 -25.03 9.35
C TRP A 688 18.21 -25.76 10.21
N ARG A 689 17.04 -25.15 10.45
CA ARG A 689 15.95 -25.71 11.25
C ARG A 689 15.47 -27.04 10.67
N THR A 690 15.19 -27.08 9.37
CA THR A 690 14.74 -28.30 8.68
C THR A 690 15.80 -29.41 8.69
N GLN A 691 17.09 -29.06 8.61
CA GLN A 691 18.17 -30.04 8.75
C GLN A 691 18.22 -30.63 10.17
N LYS A 692 18.05 -29.81 11.20
CA LYS A 692 18.03 -30.23 12.60
C LYS A 692 16.78 -31.04 12.96
N GLU A 693 15.63 -30.66 12.42
CA GLU A 693 14.38 -31.44 12.53
C GLU A 693 14.56 -32.83 11.92
N ALA A 694 15.14 -32.92 10.71
CA ALA A 694 15.38 -34.20 10.03
C ALA A 694 16.36 -35.11 10.80
N ARG A 695 17.27 -34.55 11.59
CA ARG A 695 18.21 -35.29 12.45
C ARG A 695 17.64 -35.62 13.83
N GLY A 696 16.53 -34.99 14.23
CA GLY A 696 15.94 -35.14 15.56
C GLY A 696 16.73 -34.46 16.68
N ASP A 697 17.60 -33.49 16.37
CA ASP A 697 18.48 -32.80 17.34
C ASP A 697 18.17 -31.30 17.49
N LEU A 698 17.05 -30.80 16.93
CA LEU A 698 16.65 -29.39 17.02
C LEU A 698 16.58 -28.90 18.46
N ASP A 699 15.78 -29.55 19.31
CA ASP A 699 15.52 -29.10 20.68
C ASP A 699 16.81 -29.04 21.50
N GLN A 700 17.64 -30.09 21.41
CA GLN A 700 18.94 -30.15 22.08
C GLN A 700 19.89 -29.06 21.62
N THR A 701 19.86 -28.71 20.33
CA THR A 701 20.70 -27.67 19.78
C THR A 701 20.24 -26.29 20.24
N ILE A 702 18.92 -26.00 20.16
CA ILE A 702 18.32 -24.75 20.64
C ILE A 702 18.63 -24.54 22.12
N CYS A 703 18.49 -25.58 22.96
CA CYS A 703 18.76 -25.51 24.40
C CYS A 703 20.19 -25.08 24.76
N ARG A 704 21.15 -25.21 23.84
CA ARG A 704 22.56 -24.84 24.03
C ARG A 704 22.95 -23.52 23.37
N MET A 705 22.04 -22.90 22.63
CA MET A 705 22.26 -21.58 22.03
C MET A 705 22.25 -20.48 23.08
N ARG A 706 22.79 -19.32 22.76
CA ARG A 706 22.74 -18.13 23.62
C ARG A 706 22.07 -16.97 22.88
N PRO A 707 20.74 -17.00 22.72
CA PRO A 707 20.02 -15.91 22.06
C PRO A 707 19.95 -14.67 22.95
N ARG A 708 19.71 -13.52 22.32
CA ARG A 708 19.47 -12.24 22.99
C ARG A 708 18.17 -11.60 22.49
N LEU A 709 17.58 -10.71 23.28
CA LEU A 709 16.45 -9.90 22.83
C LEU A 709 16.80 -9.13 21.54
N SER A 710 15.85 -9.13 20.59
CA SER A 710 15.97 -8.36 19.37
C SER A 710 15.79 -6.87 19.68
N PRO A 711 16.59 -5.96 19.08
CA PRO A 711 16.37 -4.53 19.20
C PRO A 711 15.08 -4.06 18.52
N ASN A 712 14.41 -4.93 17.75
CA ASN A 712 13.14 -4.64 17.06
C ASN A 712 11.92 -5.18 17.82
N LEU A 713 12.12 -5.88 18.95
CA LEU A 713 11.03 -6.37 19.78
C LEU A 713 10.34 -5.19 20.47
N LYS A 714 9.01 -5.14 20.34
CA LYS A 714 8.13 -4.32 21.18
C LYS A 714 7.22 -5.26 21.97
N ALA A 715 7.02 -4.97 23.25
CA ALA A 715 6.07 -5.69 24.09
C ALA A 715 5.02 -4.71 24.62
N ARG A 716 3.74 -5.00 24.41
CA ARG A 716 2.62 -4.29 25.03
C ARG A 716 2.07 -5.16 26.16
N VAL A 717 1.99 -4.60 27.36
CA VAL A 717 1.53 -5.33 28.54
C VAL A 717 0.29 -4.64 29.09
N THR A 718 -0.84 -5.34 29.02
CA THR A 718 -2.08 -4.89 29.66
C THR A 718 -2.09 -5.41 31.09
N HIS A 719 -2.38 -4.51 32.03
CA HIS A 719 -2.53 -4.84 33.43
C HIS A 719 -3.98 -4.73 33.89
N ALA A 720 -4.38 -5.63 34.77
CA ALA A 720 -5.67 -5.59 35.46
C ALA A 720 -5.47 -5.59 36.98
N VAL A 721 -6.43 -5.02 37.71
CA VAL A 721 -6.41 -5.09 39.18
C VAL A 721 -6.95 -6.44 39.62
N GLN A 722 -6.15 -7.20 40.36
CA GLN A 722 -6.54 -8.43 41.05
C GLN A 722 -6.07 -8.35 42.50
N GLN A 723 -6.97 -8.61 43.45
CA GLN A 723 -6.67 -8.57 44.89
C GLN A 723 -5.93 -7.28 45.31
N ASP A 724 -6.46 -6.13 44.90
CA ASP A 724 -5.90 -4.79 45.16
C ASP A 724 -4.47 -4.57 44.63
N SER A 725 -4.00 -5.42 43.72
CA SER A 725 -2.69 -5.32 43.07
C SER A 725 -2.83 -5.24 41.55
N LEU A 726 -1.98 -4.45 40.91
CA LEU A 726 -1.91 -4.36 39.45
C LEU A 726 -1.08 -5.54 38.90
N VAL A 727 -1.71 -6.47 38.20
CA VAL A 727 -1.06 -7.67 37.64
C VAL A 727 -1.13 -7.68 36.12
N PRO A 728 -0.07 -8.10 35.41
CA PRO A 728 -0.11 -8.27 33.97
C PRO A 728 -1.07 -9.42 33.62
N CYS A 729 -2.05 -9.17 32.75
CA CYS A 729 -3.03 -10.15 32.32
C CYS A 729 -2.95 -10.50 30.83
N ASP A 730 -2.34 -9.63 30.02
CA ASP A 730 -2.14 -9.84 28.60
C ASP A 730 -0.81 -9.23 28.14
N VAL A 731 -0.07 -9.98 27.32
CA VAL A 731 1.22 -9.57 26.77
C VAL A 731 1.23 -9.84 25.27
N MET A 732 1.38 -8.77 24.48
CA MET A 732 1.50 -8.82 23.03
C MET A 732 2.93 -8.49 22.62
N LEU A 733 3.60 -9.42 21.94
CA LEU A 733 4.91 -9.20 21.33
C LEU A 733 4.73 -8.80 19.86
N GLU A 734 5.45 -7.77 19.44
CA GLU A 734 5.45 -7.25 18.07
C GLU A 734 6.88 -7.13 17.56
N SER A 735 7.09 -7.46 16.29
CA SER A 735 8.34 -7.18 15.58
C SER A 735 8.02 -6.87 14.12
N GLU A 736 8.78 -5.96 13.53
CA GLU A 736 8.75 -5.63 12.09
C GLU A 736 9.94 -6.26 11.33
N LYS A 737 10.79 -7.03 12.03
CA LYS A 737 12.00 -7.63 11.49
C LYS A 737 12.26 -9.02 12.09
N PRO A 738 12.59 -10.05 11.29
CA PRO A 738 12.81 -10.03 9.83
C PRO A 738 11.52 -9.87 9.02
N PHE A 739 10.39 -10.30 9.59
CA PHE A 739 9.05 -10.18 9.05
C PHE A 739 8.12 -9.58 10.10
N SER A 740 7.00 -9.01 9.67
CA SER A 740 6.00 -8.52 10.62
C SER A 740 5.38 -9.71 11.35
N ALA A 741 5.42 -9.68 12.67
CA ALA A 741 4.93 -10.76 13.52
C ALA A 741 4.29 -10.19 14.78
N ARG A 742 3.11 -10.73 15.14
CA ARG A 742 2.44 -10.47 16.41
C ARG A 742 2.13 -11.78 17.12
N SER A 743 2.42 -11.85 18.41
CA SER A 743 2.21 -13.02 19.25
C SER A 743 1.67 -12.60 20.61
N GLN A 744 0.53 -13.16 20.97
CA GLN A 744 0.06 -13.14 22.35
C GLN A 744 0.80 -14.24 23.14
N ILE A 745 1.27 -13.90 24.34
CA ILE A 745 1.92 -14.86 25.25
C ILE A 745 1.32 -14.74 26.65
N ASP A 746 1.44 -15.81 27.43
CA ASP A 746 1.09 -15.74 28.85
C ASP A 746 2.05 -14.80 29.60
N PRO A 747 1.57 -14.02 30.59
CA PRO A 747 2.40 -13.09 31.34
C PRO A 747 3.65 -13.70 31.99
N TRP A 748 3.59 -14.95 32.45
CA TRP A 748 4.73 -15.63 33.07
C TRP A 748 5.86 -15.94 32.06
N MET A 749 5.52 -16.14 30.78
CA MET A 749 6.53 -16.38 29.74
C MET A 749 7.37 -15.13 29.46
N MET A 750 6.81 -13.94 29.63
CA MET A 750 7.52 -12.69 29.38
C MET A 750 8.77 -12.56 30.25
N GLN A 751 8.72 -13.05 31.50
CA GLN A 751 9.87 -13.02 32.40
C GLN A 751 10.99 -13.95 31.92
N MET A 752 10.65 -15.11 31.34
CA MET A 752 11.65 -16.00 30.74
C MET A 752 12.27 -15.38 29.48
N ILE A 753 11.45 -14.72 28.66
CA ILE A 753 11.90 -14.07 27.43
C ILE A 753 12.83 -12.90 27.76
N ALA A 754 12.53 -12.14 28.82
CA ALA A 754 13.35 -11.02 29.28
C ALA A 754 14.77 -11.43 29.69
N ASP A 755 14.99 -12.70 30.07
CA ASP A 755 16.29 -13.22 30.48
C ASP A 755 17.25 -13.53 29.30
N PHE A 756 16.78 -13.44 28.04
CA PHE A 756 17.63 -13.62 26.87
C PHE A 756 18.57 -12.43 26.66
N ASN A 757 19.79 -12.56 27.16
CA ASN A 757 20.83 -11.52 27.13
C ASN A 757 22.06 -11.88 26.29
N GLY A 758 22.03 -13.00 25.56
CA GLY A 758 23.17 -13.51 24.80
C GLY A 758 24.23 -14.23 25.63
N GLN A 759 24.07 -14.30 26.96
CA GLN A 759 24.97 -15.00 27.86
C GLN A 759 24.39 -16.29 28.40
N ARG A 760 23.07 -16.40 28.59
CA ARG A 760 22.42 -17.61 29.12
C ARG A 760 21.83 -18.46 28.01
N THR A 761 21.81 -19.76 28.24
CA THR A 761 21.15 -20.74 27.37
C THR A 761 19.68 -20.91 27.73
N PRO A 762 18.82 -21.34 26.80
CA PRO A 762 17.43 -21.68 27.12
C PRO A 762 17.32 -22.72 28.24
N GLU A 763 18.23 -23.69 28.33
CA GLU A 763 18.25 -24.67 29.42
C GLU A 763 18.46 -23.98 30.79
N GLU A 764 19.48 -23.12 30.91
CA GLU A 764 19.75 -22.34 32.13
C GLU A 764 18.61 -21.37 32.50
N ILE A 765 17.92 -20.80 31.51
CA ILE A 765 16.76 -19.93 31.73
C ILE A 765 15.57 -20.75 32.23
N TYR A 766 15.29 -21.88 31.60
CA TYR A 766 14.19 -22.77 31.97
C TYR A 766 14.35 -23.32 33.39
N GLU A 767 15.55 -23.82 33.75
CA GLU A 767 15.83 -24.35 35.08
C GLU A 767 15.70 -23.29 36.19
N SER A 768 16.08 -22.04 35.88
CA SER A 768 15.91 -20.91 36.79
C SER A 768 14.44 -20.54 36.95
N ALA A 769 13.71 -20.42 35.83
CA ALA A 769 12.30 -20.06 35.79
C ALA A 769 11.43 -21.04 36.56
N ARG A 770 11.69 -22.36 36.47
CA ARG A 770 10.95 -23.37 37.24
C ARG A 770 11.02 -23.22 38.76
N LYS A 771 12.03 -22.51 39.27
CA LYS A 771 12.20 -22.27 40.71
C LYS A 771 11.46 -21.02 41.19
N THR A 772 11.18 -20.08 40.29
CA THR A 772 10.72 -18.73 40.64
C THR A 772 9.37 -18.35 40.02
N LEU A 773 8.95 -19.01 38.94
CA LEU A 773 7.77 -18.69 38.16
C LEU A 773 6.75 -19.84 38.19
N PRO A 774 5.44 -19.54 38.02
CA PRO A 774 4.39 -20.55 37.96
C PRO A 774 4.36 -21.26 36.60
N VAL A 775 5.46 -21.92 36.22
CA VAL A 775 5.55 -22.68 34.96
C VAL A 775 4.67 -23.95 35.08
N PRO A 776 3.71 -24.18 34.17
CA PRO A 776 2.88 -25.39 34.19
C PRO A 776 3.70 -26.68 34.09
N GLU A 777 3.28 -27.75 34.79
CA GLU A 777 3.97 -29.05 34.71
C GLU A 777 3.99 -29.65 33.30
N SER A 778 2.99 -29.32 32.48
CA SER A 778 2.91 -29.71 31.07
C SER A 778 3.90 -28.98 30.16
N PHE A 779 4.55 -27.92 30.64
CA PHE A 779 5.49 -27.11 29.87
C PHE A 779 6.93 -27.52 30.19
N GLY A 780 7.43 -28.51 29.45
CA GLY A 780 8.78 -29.06 29.57
C GLY A 780 9.86 -28.25 28.86
N LEU A 781 11.12 -28.68 29.02
CA LEU A 781 12.27 -28.07 28.34
C LEU A 781 12.16 -28.16 26.80
N LYS A 782 11.52 -29.22 26.29
CA LYS A 782 11.28 -29.42 24.85
C LYS A 782 10.29 -28.40 24.29
N GLU A 783 9.18 -28.18 25.00
CA GLU A 783 8.19 -27.16 24.67
C GLU A 783 8.82 -25.76 24.72
N PHE A 784 9.69 -25.52 25.70
CA PHE A 784 10.45 -24.27 25.76
C PHE A 784 11.43 -24.11 24.59
N ALA A 785 12.15 -25.17 24.19
CA ALA A 785 13.01 -25.12 23.00
C ALA A 785 12.21 -24.81 21.72
N THR A 786 11.03 -25.40 21.57
CA THR A 786 10.10 -25.11 20.47
C THR A 786 9.64 -23.65 20.49
N LEU A 787 9.29 -23.12 21.66
CA LEU A 787 8.97 -21.71 21.84
C LEU A 787 10.13 -20.82 21.41
N VAL A 788 11.35 -21.09 21.88
CA VAL A 788 12.56 -20.33 21.54
C VAL A 788 12.83 -20.33 20.03
N ALA A 789 12.71 -21.47 19.35
CA ALA A 789 12.83 -21.52 17.90
C ALA A 789 11.80 -20.59 17.21
N ASN A 790 10.56 -20.57 17.67
CA ASN A 790 9.52 -19.68 17.13
C ASN A 790 9.77 -18.20 17.47
N LEU A 791 10.32 -17.90 18.65
CA LEU A 791 10.71 -16.53 19.03
C LEU A 791 11.85 -16.00 18.14
N ILE A 792 12.83 -16.86 17.80
CA ILE A 792 13.90 -16.53 16.84
C ILE A 792 13.30 -16.28 15.45
N GLU A 793 12.45 -17.19 14.99
CA GLU A 793 11.80 -17.11 13.67
C GLU A 793 11.00 -15.82 13.48
N ARG A 794 10.25 -15.41 14.53
CA ARG A 794 9.45 -14.18 14.55
C ARG A 794 10.27 -12.92 14.85
N GLY A 795 11.58 -13.05 15.10
CA GLY A 795 12.49 -11.95 15.34
C GLY A 795 12.30 -11.22 16.67
N TYR A 796 11.71 -11.89 17.67
CA TYR A 796 11.61 -11.37 19.03
C TYR A 796 12.92 -11.52 19.80
N ILE A 797 13.67 -12.57 19.48
CA ILE A 797 15.04 -12.79 19.93
C ILE A 797 15.91 -13.08 18.70
N GLU A 798 17.20 -12.77 18.80
CA GLU A 798 18.16 -12.97 17.73
C GLU A 798 19.36 -13.79 18.22
N LEU A 799 19.98 -14.49 17.27
CA LEU A 799 21.24 -15.20 17.46
C LEU A 799 22.40 -14.33 16.98
N GLU A 800 23.61 -14.61 17.46
CA GLU A 800 24.81 -14.04 16.84
C GLU A 800 24.97 -14.55 15.40
N SER A 801 25.55 -13.72 14.54
CA SER A 801 25.59 -13.95 13.09
C SER A 801 26.24 -15.27 12.67
N HIS A 802 27.11 -15.85 13.49
CA HIS A 802 27.81 -17.12 13.22
C HIS A 802 27.15 -18.35 13.85
N SER A 803 26.07 -18.17 14.61
CA SER A 803 25.43 -19.28 15.35
C SER A 803 24.74 -20.31 14.44
N LEU A 804 24.54 -20.01 13.16
CA LEU A 804 23.96 -20.91 12.17
C LEU A 804 25.01 -21.57 11.25
N ASP A 805 26.28 -21.17 11.35
CA ASP A 805 27.39 -21.68 10.55
C ASP A 805 28.06 -22.92 11.20
N ASN A 806 27.72 -23.21 12.46
CA ASN A 806 28.14 -24.38 13.27
C ASN A 806 26.96 -25.33 13.50
#